data_AF-A0AAW8EKB4-F1
#
_entry.id   AF-A0AAW8EKB4-F1
#
_cell.length_a   1.000
_cell.length_b   1.000
_cell.length_c   1.000
_cell.angle_alpha   90.00
_cell.angle_beta   90.00
_cell.angle_gamma   90.00
#
_symmetry.space_group_name_H-M   'P 1'
#
loop_
_entity.id
_entity.type
_entity.pdbx_description
1 polymer ?
#
loop_
_entity_poly.entity_id
_entity_poly.type
_entity_poly.pdbx_seq_one_letter_code
_entity_poly.pdbx_strand_id
1 'polypeptide(L)'
;MNIPTDVRTSARKFLAPTSREALRLARQALGDEAIVLTNRVTAEGVEIVAMVQEDVEGVRASAAAAPPAPQPLPAAMAAPAPANTPIAAPAAVPAPLAADSVLGELHSMRCMIEEQLAGVAWNEKQRRDPMRGRLLRTLLGAGFSARLSKAMLEHLPTGQSYAQGMAFVRSELIRTLPVHEDEDALLAQGGVYALMGPTGVGKTTTTAKLAARCVMRFGADKLALVTTDSYRIGAYEQLRIYGQILNVPVYAVKDAADLHLVLQDLQGKHMVLIDTVGMSQRDRAVSDQIAMLCNSQRPVKRLLLLNATSHGDTLNEVVHAYRHGSGSDLAGCIFTKVDEATHPGALIDTVIRHRLPVHYVSSGQKVPENLMRADRAQLVDSAFQANSRSALFVPGEGDLQDGSANAEASAAHAEAERQRLQYRQLIRAMAHDAQEVAAAASALAAAPLGFEQARALWRMAADEDVGHKAVLQALMAHAASEIGAGCDTHVLALSGQVGLKSDEGGDAYQCQGSLLLSDRGGQPLAAPNQWLSTAATRSATDPTRKPGVRQVQWLRQQDFGKAVVHMLPRLPAAELMLQWQVQRQQWMARAPGSTAVTDPRTGEYATLTGLDFNFGEARAVVFKGRAALQSVAEARVTLRTDGGLPGLRCIATRLTDARSHKVLAQSYALTNIGRDIGPQQLAQWQGWAAEAEPCLRLLRQGLSVLGGLGEAGDPHMMKRLLIAGQVTTTVWRLQQAGGDWAGRTRALLSQLTGRPARPGRPVSGNVLYAGVGKLFFLLEALDT
;
A
#
# COMPACT_ATOMS: atom_id res chain seq x y z
N MET A 1 33.12 57.24 22.17
CA MET A 1 31.76 57.47 21.62
C MET A 1 31.34 56.23 20.83
N ASN A 2 30.04 56.05 20.62
CA ASN A 2 29.41 54.76 20.31
C ASN A 2 29.95 54.04 19.07
N ILE A 3 30.16 52.72 19.21
CA ILE A 3 29.87 51.73 18.18
C ILE A 3 28.81 50.79 18.80
N PRO A 4 27.73 50.40 18.09
CA PRO A 4 26.67 49.59 18.69
C PRO A 4 27.14 48.19 19.06
N THR A 5 26.67 47.68 20.21
CA THR A 5 26.75 46.26 20.55
C THR A 5 25.67 45.51 19.76
N ASP A 6 26.09 44.67 18.80
CA ASP A 6 25.21 43.68 18.18
C ASP A 6 25.34 42.31 18.87
N VAL A 7 24.35 41.43 18.70
CA VAL A 7 24.05 40.37 19.66
C VAL A 7 24.87 39.09 19.44
N ARG A 8 25.42 38.61 20.55
CA ARG A 8 26.17 37.35 20.75
C ARG A 8 25.83 36.21 19.79
N THR A 9 26.83 35.72 19.06
CA THR A 9 26.94 34.32 18.65
C THR A 9 28.07 33.67 19.45
N SER A 10 27.86 32.48 20.01
CA SER A 10 28.82 31.84 20.93
C SER A 10 29.78 30.85 20.29
N ALA A 11 29.70 30.66 18.97
CA ALA A 11 30.62 29.84 18.21
C ALA A 11 32.03 30.48 18.15
N ARG A 12 33.07 29.70 18.47
CA ARG A 12 34.48 30.09 18.41
C ARG A 12 35.23 29.31 17.33
N LYS A 13 36.18 29.97 16.68
CA LYS A 13 37.04 29.45 15.61
C LYS A 13 38.43 29.11 16.15
N PHE A 14 38.94 27.94 15.76
CA PHE A 14 40.24 27.40 16.13
C PHE A 14 40.98 26.98 14.86
N LEU A 15 42.28 27.26 14.78
CA LEU A 15 43.15 26.90 13.65
C LEU A 15 44.40 26.21 14.20
N ALA A 16 44.78 25.06 13.62
CA ALA A 16 46.03 24.37 13.98
C ALA A 16 46.55 23.52 12.80
N PRO A 17 47.83 23.11 12.80
CA PRO A 17 48.40 22.32 11.69
C PRO A 17 47.71 20.97 11.44
N THR A 18 47.01 20.41 12.43
CA THR A 18 46.26 19.14 12.27
C THR A 18 44.88 19.21 12.91
N SER A 19 43.91 18.44 12.37
CA SER A 19 42.54 18.38 12.90
C SER A 19 42.50 17.93 14.37
N ARG A 20 43.40 17.01 14.75
CA ARG A 20 43.51 16.49 16.13
C ARG A 20 43.94 17.59 17.11
N GLU A 21 44.78 18.53 16.67
CA GLU A 21 45.21 19.65 17.48
C GLU A 21 44.18 20.78 17.53
N ALA A 22 43.55 21.11 16.39
CA ALA A 22 42.46 22.09 16.36
C ALA A 22 41.29 21.66 17.29
N LEU A 23 40.98 20.35 17.33
CA LEU A 23 39.93 19.80 18.19
C LEU A 23 40.37 19.71 19.67
N ARG A 24 41.68 19.56 19.94
CA ARG A 24 42.26 19.70 21.30
C ARG A 24 42.14 21.14 21.81
N LEU A 25 42.44 22.13 20.97
CA LEU A 25 42.30 23.56 21.31
C LEU A 25 40.83 23.93 21.54
N ALA A 26 39.91 23.43 20.69
CA ALA A 26 38.48 23.63 20.86
C ALA A 26 37.99 23.14 22.23
N ARG A 27 38.35 21.90 22.62
CA ARG A 27 37.99 21.34 23.94
C ARG A 27 38.64 22.07 25.11
N GLN A 28 39.90 22.48 25.01
CA GLN A 28 40.54 23.27 26.06
C GLN A 28 39.89 24.65 26.28
N ALA A 29 39.20 25.20 25.27
CA ALA A 29 38.58 26.52 25.33
C ALA A 29 37.05 26.52 25.53
N LEU A 30 36.40 25.36 25.42
CA LEU A 30 34.93 25.19 25.48
C LEU A 30 34.46 24.01 26.36
N GLY A 31 35.37 23.20 26.91
CA GLY A 31 35.06 21.96 27.62
C GLY A 31 34.99 20.74 26.68
N ASP A 32 34.91 19.53 27.25
CA ASP A 32 34.89 18.29 26.46
C ASP A 32 33.59 18.12 25.62
N GLU A 33 32.49 18.71 26.09
CA GLU A 33 31.16 18.80 25.45
C GLU A 33 31.10 19.81 24.28
N ALA A 34 32.25 20.16 23.68
CA ALA A 34 32.33 21.10 22.56
C ALA A 34 31.81 20.47 21.25
N ILE A 35 30.73 21.02 20.71
CA ILE A 35 30.12 20.59 19.44
C ILE A 35 30.81 21.33 18.28
N VAL A 36 31.38 20.57 17.34
CA VAL A 36 31.96 21.10 16.10
C VAL A 36 30.86 21.36 15.08
N LEU A 37 30.76 22.61 14.62
CA LEU A 37 29.82 23.08 13.61
C LEU A 37 30.39 22.96 12.19
N THR A 38 31.68 23.31 12.02
CA THR A 38 32.39 23.18 10.74
C THR A 38 33.83 22.74 10.95
N ASN A 39 34.37 22.03 9.96
CA ASN A 39 35.76 21.60 9.88
C ASN A 39 36.21 21.78 8.43
N ARG A 40 37.28 22.55 8.20
CA ARG A 40 37.79 22.90 6.86
C ARG A 40 39.31 22.85 6.85
N VAL A 41 39.88 22.14 5.87
CA VAL A 41 41.31 22.23 5.57
C VAL A 41 41.58 23.52 4.78
N THR A 42 42.60 24.26 5.16
CA THR A 42 43.06 25.52 4.56
C THR A 42 44.56 25.43 4.25
N ALA A 43 45.13 26.44 3.59
CA ALA A 43 46.58 26.48 3.32
C ALA A 43 47.45 26.60 4.59
N GLU A 44 46.86 27.02 5.72
CA GLU A 44 47.56 27.24 7.00
C GLU A 44 47.30 26.11 8.02
N GLY A 45 46.52 25.08 7.65
CA GLY A 45 46.22 23.94 8.51
C GLY A 45 44.75 23.54 8.47
N VAL A 46 44.18 23.21 9.63
CA VAL A 46 42.79 22.79 9.80
C VAL A 46 42.05 23.77 10.69
N GLU A 47 41.00 24.35 10.14
CA GLU A 47 40.07 25.27 10.77
C GLU A 47 38.86 24.51 11.32
N ILE A 48 38.54 24.72 12.60
CA ILE A 48 37.38 24.15 13.28
C ILE A 48 36.59 25.27 13.94
N VAL A 49 35.27 25.32 13.71
CA VAL A 49 34.35 26.20 14.45
C VAL A 49 33.51 25.33 15.40
N ALA A 50 33.45 25.70 16.67
CA ALA A 50 32.77 24.92 17.71
C ALA A 50 32.04 25.80 18.74
N MET A 51 31.06 25.24 19.45
CA MET A 51 30.29 25.90 20.52
C MET A 51 29.99 24.94 21.68
N VAL A 52 29.52 25.47 22.82
CA VAL A 52 29.10 24.68 23.99
C VAL A 52 27.66 24.17 23.80
N GLN A 53 27.36 22.97 24.30
CA GLN A 53 26.05 22.32 24.13
C GLN A 53 24.88 23.12 24.75
N GLU A 54 25.08 23.82 25.86
CA GLU A 54 24.02 24.60 26.56
C GLU A 54 23.47 25.76 25.69
N ASP A 55 24.31 26.40 24.88
CA ASP A 55 23.88 27.49 23.97
C ASP A 55 22.96 27.01 22.84
N VAL A 56 23.01 25.70 22.49
CA VAL A 56 22.17 25.12 21.43
C VAL A 56 20.69 25.15 21.80
N GLU A 57 20.37 25.05 23.09
CA GLU A 57 18.99 25.16 23.58
C GLU A 57 18.51 26.62 23.59
N GLY A 58 19.39 27.59 23.87
CA GLY A 58 19.09 29.03 23.77
C GLY A 58 18.68 29.45 22.35
N VAL A 59 19.37 28.96 21.33
CA VAL A 59 19.03 29.21 19.92
C VAL A 59 17.66 28.59 19.55
N ARG A 60 17.32 27.42 20.10
CA ARG A 60 16.00 26.80 19.91
C ARG A 60 14.88 27.53 20.64
N ALA A 61 15.13 28.01 21.86
CA ALA A 61 14.15 28.79 22.63
C ALA A 61 13.84 30.14 21.97
N SER A 62 14.85 30.84 21.45
CA SER A 62 14.67 32.13 20.76
C SER A 62 13.87 32.03 19.46
N ALA A 63 13.76 30.84 18.85
CA ALA A 63 12.96 30.60 17.65
C ALA A 63 11.45 30.38 17.95
N ALA A 64 11.07 30.20 19.22
CA ALA A 64 9.70 29.89 19.63
C ALA A 64 8.88 31.09 20.14
N ALA A 65 9.45 32.30 20.11
CA ALA A 65 8.92 33.50 20.76
C ALA A 65 8.66 34.69 19.81
N ALA A 66 8.34 34.43 18.54
CA ALA A 66 7.94 35.44 17.55
C ALA A 66 6.44 35.32 17.20
N PRO A 67 5.70 36.43 17.03
CA PRO A 67 4.28 36.39 16.66
C PRO A 67 4.06 35.86 15.23
N PRO A 68 2.88 35.29 14.92
CA PRO A 68 2.64 34.63 13.64
C PRO A 68 2.60 35.62 12.47
N ALA A 69 3.40 35.35 11.43
CA ALA A 69 3.33 36.08 10.17
C ALA A 69 2.02 35.74 9.41
N PRO A 70 1.36 36.71 8.77
CA PRO A 70 0.10 36.49 8.07
C PRO A 70 0.27 35.69 6.76
N GLN A 71 -0.76 34.92 6.41
CA GLN A 71 -0.81 34.18 5.14
C GLN A 71 -1.00 35.13 3.94
N PRO A 72 -0.23 35.00 2.86
CA PRO A 72 -0.48 35.72 1.62
C PRO A 72 -1.59 35.03 0.80
N LEU A 73 -2.62 35.77 0.44
CA LEU A 73 -3.55 35.46 -0.66
C LEU A 73 -3.44 36.54 -1.75
N PRO A 74 -3.79 36.22 -3.01
CA PRO A 74 -3.20 36.89 -4.17
C PRO A 74 -3.82 38.26 -4.49
N ALA A 75 -3.02 39.11 -5.11
CA ALA A 75 -3.45 40.36 -5.76
C ALA A 75 -2.93 40.42 -7.20
N ALA A 76 -3.76 40.94 -8.10
CA ALA A 76 -3.41 41.16 -9.51
C ALA A 76 -3.01 42.62 -9.79
N MET A 77 -2.60 42.87 -11.02
CA MET A 77 -2.16 44.15 -11.61
C MET A 77 -2.88 45.43 -11.12
N ALA A 78 -2.09 46.46 -10.78
CA ALA A 78 -2.41 47.88 -11.01
C ALA A 78 -1.13 48.72 -11.12
N ALA A 79 -1.19 49.86 -11.82
CA ALA A 79 -0.04 50.65 -12.27
C ALA A 79 0.52 51.65 -11.24
N PRO A 80 1.79 52.09 -11.38
CA PRO A 80 2.33 53.29 -10.72
C PRO A 80 2.34 54.54 -11.63
N ALA A 81 2.20 55.72 -11.03
CA ALA A 81 2.42 57.04 -11.63
C ALA A 81 2.60 58.10 -10.52
N PRO A 82 3.09 59.32 -10.80
CA PRO A 82 4.28 59.65 -11.59
C PRO A 82 5.21 60.68 -10.88
N ALA A 83 6.49 60.78 -11.28
CA ALA A 83 7.32 61.98 -11.06
C ALA A 83 8.55 62.00 -11.99
N ASN A 84 9.04 63.20 -12.33
CA ASN A 84 10.00 63.44 -13.43
C ASN A 84 11.49 63.21 -13.09
N THR A 85 12.21 62.72 -14.11
CA THR A 85 13.42 63.29 -14.76
C THR A 85 14.00 64.64 -14.26
N PRO A 86 15.31 64.99 -14.50
CA PRO A 86 16.01 64.75 -15.78
C PRO A 86 17.56 64.56 -15.83
N ILE A 87 18.06 64.06 -17.00
CA ILE A 87 19.33 64.44 -17.71
C ILE A 87 20.70 64.07 -17.07
N ALA A 88 21.73 63.57 -17.78
CA ALA A 88 21.87 63.02 -19.15
C ALA A 88 23.17 62.18 -19.34
N ALA A 89 23.34 61.53 -20.51
CA ALA A 89 24.52 60.78 -20.97
C ALA A 89 25.36 61.60 -22.01
N PRO A 90 26.41 61.05 -22.69
CA PRO A 90 26.36 59.93 -23.65
C PRO A 90 27.41 58.81 -23.30
N ALA A 91 27.81 57.80 -24.09
CA ALA A 91 27.57 57.33 -25.48
C ALA A 91 27.61 55.76 -25.48
N ALA A 92 27.66 54.93 -26.55
CA ALA A 92 27.74 55.06 -28.02
C ALA A 92 27.11 53.81 -28.72
N VAL A 93 27.15 53.70 -30.06
CA VAL A 93 26.52 52.65 -30.91
C VAL A 93 27.43 52.43 -32.16
N PRO A 94 27.80 51.20 -32.64
CA PRO A 94 26.96 50.06 -33.13
C PRO A 94 27.29 48.70 -32.47
N ALA A 95 26.66 47.52 -32.71
CA ALA A 95 25.79 46.93 -33.77
C ALA A 95 26.52 46.15 -34.89
N PRO A 96 25.92 45.11 -35.56
CA PRO A 96 24.52 44.65 -35.49
C PRO A 96 24.30 43.13 -35.26
N LEU A 97 23.05 42.74 -34.92
CA LEU A 97 22.28 41.60 -35.46
C LEU A 97 20.95 41.48 -34.69
N ALA A 98 19.81 41.63 -35.36
CA ALA A 98 18.48 41.69 -34.73
C ALA A 98 17.37 41.02 -35.55
N ALA A 99 17.68 39.88 -36.19
CA ALA A 99 16.72 39.08 -36.97
C ALA A 99 16.40 37.73 -36.31
N ASP A 100 17.42 37.05 -35.77
CA ASP A 100 17.28 35.69 -35.24
C ASP A 100 16.45 35.60 -33.95
N SER A 101 16.45 36.64 -33.10
CA SER A 101 15.62 36.67 -31.89
C SER A 101 14.13 36.65 -32.23
N VAL A 102 13.70 37.46 -33.19
CA VAL A 102 12.30 37.53 -33.65
C VAL A 102 11.88 36.20 -34.31
N LEU A 103 12.78 35.57 -35.08
CA LEU A 103 12.53 34.24 -35.64
C LEU A 103 12.46 33.15 -34.56
N GLY A 104 13.26 33.25 -33.49
CA GLY A 104 13.20 32.35 -32.34
C GLY A 104 11.92 32.51 -31.50
N GLU A 105 11.49 33.75 -31.27
CA GLU A 105 10.23 34.07 -30.61
C GLU A 105 9.02 33.62 -31.43
N LEU A 106 9.03 33.86 -32.75
CA LEU A 106 7.97 33.36 -33.65
C LEU A 106 7.91 31.82 -33.69
N HIS A 107 9.04 31.12 -33.62
CA HIS A 107 9.05 29.66 -33.48
C HIS A 107 8.52 29.21 -32.11
N SER A 108 8.87 29.92 -31.03
CA SER A 108 8.39 29.63 -29.67
C SER A 108 6.88 29.85 -29.55
N MET A 109 6.37 30.96 -30.11
CA MET A 109 4.93 31.23 -30.23
C MET A 109 4.24 30.18 -31.11
N ARG A 110 4.83 29.79 -32.25
CA ARG A 110 4.23 28.77 -33.11
C ARG A 110 4.15 27.42 -32.39
N CYS A 111 5.19 27.00 -31.67
CA CYS A 111 5.15 25.77 -30.87
C CYS A 111 4.14 25.85 -29.72
N MET A 112 4.02 26.98 -29.00
CA MET A 112 2.96 27.15 -28.00
C MET A 112 1.55 27.11 -28.61
N ILE A 113 1.35 27.69 -29.80
CA ILE A 113 0.06 27.65 -30.51
C ILE A 113 -0.22 26.24 -31.06
N GLU A 114 0.80 25.54 -31.59
CA GLU A 114 0.73 24.14 -31.99
C GLU A 114 0.38 23.24 -30.78
N GLU A 115 0.94 23.47 -29.59
CA GLU A 115 0.61 22.74 -28.36
C GLU A 115 -0.79 23.08 -27.82
N GLN A 116 -1.21 24.35 -27.84
CA GLN A 116 -2.56 24.78 -27.45
C GLN A 116 -3.62 24.16 -28.38
N LEU A 117 -3.42 24.24 -29.70
CA LEU A 117 -4.31 23.63 -30.69
C LEU A 117 -4.30 22.10 -30.62
N ALA A 118 -3.13 21.48 -30.42
CA ALA A 118 -3.04 20.04 -30.17
C ALA A 118 -3.61 19.63 -28.81
N GLY A 119 -3.74 20.54 -27.84
CA GLY A 119 -4.49 20.35 -26.60
C GLY A 119 -5.99 20.35 -26.85
N VAL A 120 -6.51 21.40 -27.49
CA VAL A 120 -7.95 21.56 -27.80
C VAL A 120 -8.47 20.44 -28.71
N ALA A 121 -7.79 20.18 -29.84
CA ALA A 121 -8.19 19.11 -30.77
C ALA A 121 -8.05 17.70 -30.16
N TRP A 122 -7.15 17.50 -29.19
CA TRP A 122 -6.99 16.22 -28.50
C TRP A 122 -7.99 16.04 -27.35
N ASN A 123 -8.39 17.10 -26.64
CA ASN A 123 -9.48 17.06 -25.66
C ASN A 123 -10.80 16.67 -26.34
N GLU A 124 -11.07 17.19 -27.54
CA GLU A 124 -12.25 16.79 -28.32
C GLU A 124 -12.14 15.34 -28.84
N LYS A 125 -10.93 14.87 -29.16
CA LYS A 125 -10.67 13.45 -29.48
C LYS A 125 -10.81 12.51 -28.27
N GLN A 126 -10.37 12.92 -27.08
CA GLN A 126 -10.53 12.14 -25.84
C GLN A 126 -12.00 12.00 -25.44
N ARG A 127 -12.82 13.04 -25.64
CA ARG A 127 -14.28 12.95 -25.49
C ARG A 127 -14.95 11.97 -26.48
N ARG A 128 -14.28 11.65 -27.60
CA ARG A 128 -14.75 10.67 -28.61
C ARG A 128 -14.13 9.27 -28.44
N ASP A 129 -13.06 9.14 -27.65
CA ASP A 129 -12.37 7.87 -27.36
C ASP A 129 -11.76 7.87 -25.94
N PRO A 130 -12.51 7.43 -24.91
CA PRO A 130 -12.02 7.38 -23.54
C PRO A 130 -10.93 6.31 -23.32
N MET A 131 -10.85 5.30 -24.19
CA MET A 131 -9.86 4.22 -24.11
C MET A 131 -8.47 4.73 -24.49
N ARG A 132 -8.35 5.54 -25.55
CA ARG A 132 -7.12 6.31 -25.85
C ARG A 132 -6.73 7.24 -24.70
N GLY A 133 -7.70 7.87 -24.04
CA GLY A 133 -7.47 8.68 -22.84
C GLY A 133 -6.83 7.88 -21.70
N ARG A 134 -7.36 6.69 -21.41
CA ARG A 134 -6.84 5.76 -20.38
C ARG A 134 -5.43 5.26 -20.72
N LEU A 135 -5.17 4.87 -21.98
CA LEU A 135 -3.84 4.44 -22.42
C LEU A 135 -2.80 5.56 -22.30
N LEU A 136 -3.15 6.80 -22.66
CA LEU A 136 -2.25 7.96 -22.51
C LEU A 136 -1.88 8.18 -21.03
N ARG A 137 -2.86 8.13 -20.12
CA ARG A 137 -2.58 8.19 -18.66
C ARG A 137 -1.68 7.03 -18.20
N THR A 138 -1.86 5.83 -18.73
CA THR A 138 -1.02 4.67 -18.38
C THR A 138 0.43 4.86 -18.84
N LEU A 139 0.65 5.38 -20.05
CA LEU A 139 1.99 5.66 -20.58
C LEU A 139 2.71 6.76 -19.81
N LEU A 140 2.02 7.88 -19.53
CA LEU A 140 2.55 8.94 -18.66
C LEU A 140 2.87 8.38 -17.26
N GLY A 141 2.00 7.52 -16.71
CA GLY A 141 2.18 6.86 -15.41
C GLY A 141 3.32 5.85 -15.32
N ALA A 142 3.82 5.37 -16.46
CA ALA A 142 5.04 4.55 -16.57
C ALA A 142 6.31 5.40 -16.81
N GLY A 143 6.17 6.71 -17.00
CA GLY A 143 7.27 7.66 -17.22
C GLY A 143 7.59 7.97 -18.69
N PHE A 144 6.76 7.58 -19.65
CA PHE A 144 6.93 7.95 -21.06
C PHE A 144 6.55 9.41 -21.32
N SER A 145 7.17 10.06 -22.31
CA SER A 145 6.83 11.45 -22.66
C SER A 145 5.46 11.56 -23.32
N ALA A 146 4.79 12.70 -23.15
CA ALA A 146 3.53 12.98 -23.83
C ALA A 146 3.66 12.94 -25.38
N ARG A 147 4.83 13.31 -25.91
CA ARG A 147 5.14 13.26 -27.36
C ARG A 147 5.16 11.83 -27.88
N LEU A 148 5.94 10.95 -27.26
CA LEU A 148 6.01 9.54 -27.67
C LEU A 148 4.67 8.82 -27.47
N SER A 149 4.00 9.11 -26.34
CA SER A 149 2.71 8.52 -26.00
C SER A 149 1.59 8.90 -26.97
N LYS A 150 1.55 10.16 -27.45
CA LYS A 150 0.60 10.57 -28.51
C LYS A 150 0.90 9.83 -29.82
N ALA A 151 2.15 9.82 -30.29
CA ALA A 151 2.55 9.17 -31.53
C ALA A 151 2.20 7.67 -31.56
N MET A 152 2.37 6.96 -30.44
CA MET A 152 1.96 5.55 -30.32
C MET A 152 0.44 5.35 -30.39
N LEU A 153 -0.36 6.30 -29.91
CA LEU A 153 -1.83 6.19 -29.88
C LEU A 153 -2.53 6.75 -31.12
N GLU A 154 -1.80 7.42 -32.01
CA GLU A 154 -2.28 7.87 -33.32
C GLU A 154 -2.62 6.68 -34.23
N HIS A 155 -1.77 5.65 -34.27
CA HIS A 155 -1.95 4.45 -35.12
C HIS A 155 -2.81 3.34 -34.49
N LEU A 156 -3.29 3.52 -33.25
CA LEU A 156 -4.13 2.53 -32.56
C LEU A 156 -5.48 2.32 -33.29
N PRO A 157 -5.89 1.09 -33.65
CA PRO A 157 -7.19 0.87 -34.29
C PRO A 157 -8.38 1.22 -33.38
N THR A 158 -9.45 1.74 -33.97
CA THR A 158 -10.71 2.05 -33.27
C THR A 158 -11.46 0.80 -32.86
N GLY A 159 -12.19 0.85 -31.73
CA GLY A 159 -13.03 -0.24 -31.25
C GLY A 159 -12.29 -1.34 -30.46
N GLN A 160 -11.00 -1.18 -30.17
CA GLN A 160 -10.25 -2.11 -29.34
C GLN A 160 -10.57 -1.98 -27.84
N SER A 161 -10.53 -3.11 -27.13
CA SER A 161 -10.52 -3.14 -25.66
C SER A 161 -9.20 -2.61 -25.10
N TYR A 162 -9.20 -2.19 -23.82
CA TYR A 162 -7.98 -1.72 -23.14
C TYR A 162 -6.85 -2.75 -23.15
N ALA A 163 -7.17 -4.05 -23.04
CA ALA A 163 -6.17 -5.13 -23.12
C ALA A 163 -5.52 -5.23 -24.51
N GLN A 164 -6.32 -5.13 -25.59
CA GLN A 164 -5.83 -5.12 -26.97
C GLN A 164 -5.00 -3.86 -27.25
N GLY A 165 -5.47 -2.68 -26.80
CA GLY A 165 -4.72 -1.43 -26.95
C GLY A 165 -3.41 -1.41 -26.16
N MET A 166 -3.36 -2.04 -24.98
CA MET A 166 -2.12 -2.24 -24.23
C MET A 166 -1.17 -3.24 -24.93
N ALA A 167 -1.70 -4.30 -25.56
CA ALA A 167 -0.90 -5.21 -26.38
C ALA A 167 -0.34 -4.53 -27.63
N PHE A 168 -1.11 -3.65 -28.28
CA PHE A 168 -0.64 -2.80 -29.37
C PHE A 168 0.49 -1.87 -28.91
N VAL A 169 0.30 -1.13 -27.81
CA VAL A 169 1.30 -0.23 -27.23
C VAL A 169 2.59 -0.97 -26.85
N ARG A 170 2.49 -2.14 -26.21
CA ARG A 170 3.65 -3.02 -25.93
C ARG A 170 4.37 -3.44 -27.21
N SER A 171 3.61 -3.88 -28.23
CA SER A 171 4.17 -4.32 -29.51
C SER A 171 4.92 -3.20 -30.22
N GLU A 172 4.37 -1.98 -30.20
CA GLU A 172 4.98 -0.80 -30.82
C GLU A 172 6.23 -0.33 -30.05
N LEU A 173 6.20 -0.38 -28.72
CA LEU A 173 7.39 -0.15 -27.88
C LEU A 173 8.49 -1.18 -28.16
N ILE A 174 8.16 -2.48 -28.23
CA ILE A 174 9.10 -3.55 -28.57
C ILE A 174 9.64 -3.40 -29.99
N ARG A 175 8.83 -2.92 -30.94
CA ARG A 175 9.24 -2.66 -32.33
C ARG A 175 10.17 -1.46 -32.47
N THR A 176 10.02 -0.43 -31.62
CA THR A 176 10.74 0.85 -31.73
C THR A 176 11.95 0.98 -30.82
N LEU A 177 12.05 0.18 -29.75
CA LEU A 177 13.15 0.21 -28.78
C LEU A 177 14.50 -0.27 -29.38
N PRO A 178 15.50 0.61 -29.54
CA PRO A 178 16.80 0.20 -30.08
C PRO A 178 17.59 -0.59 -29.01
N VAL A 179 17.78 -1.88 -29.27
CA VAL A 179 18.59 -2.81 -28.45
C VAL A 179 19.60 -3.50 -29.37
N HIS A 180 20.82 -3.72 -28.86
CA HIS A 180 21.83 -4.51 -29.55
C HIS A 180 21.49 -6.00 -29.42
N GLU A 181 21.07 -6.64 -30.52
CA GLU A 181 20.61 -8.05 -30.51
C GLU A 181 21.73 -9.09 -30.44
N ASP A 182 22.99 -8.64 -30.51
CA ASP A 182 24.15 -9.51 -30.40
C ASP A 182 25.10 -9.01 -29.29
N GLU A 183 25.42 -9.93 -28.36
CA GLU A 183 26.40 -9.75 -27.29
C GLU A 183 27.82 -9.97 -27.80
N ASP A 184 27.97 -10.82 -28.81
CA ASP A 184 29.24 -11.16 -29.45
C ASP A 184 29.74 -9.98 -30.30
N ALA A 185 28.84 -9.24 -30.98
CA ALA A 185 29.17 -8.01 -31.70
C ALA A 185 29.89 -6.94 -30.85
N LEU A 186 29.75 -6.94 -29.52
CA LEU A 186 30.56 -6.09 -28.64
C LEU A 186 31.80 -6.85 -28.14
N LEU A 187 31.61 -8.00 -27.50
CA LEU A 187 32.68 -8.71 -26.80
C LEU A 187 33.66 -9.41 -27.75
N ALA A 188 33.19 -10.05 -28.82
CA ALA A 188 34.00 -10.74 -29.82
C ALA A 188 34.55 -9.80 -30.91
N GLN A 189 33.93 -8.64 -31.17
CA GLN A 189 34.54 -7.61 -32.02
C GLN A 189 35.71 -6.89 -31.31
N GLY A 190 35.59 -6.67 -29.99
CA GLY A 190 36.64 -6.03 -29.20
C GLY A 190 36.93 -4.58 -29.60
N GLY A 191 38.16 -4.13 -29.36
CA GLY A 191 38.61 -2.74 -29.53
C GLY A 191 38.59 -1.95 -28.22
N VAL A 192 38.52 -0.62 -28.32
CA VAL A 192 38.56 0.28 -27.16
C VAL A 192 37.17 0.81 -26.87
N TYR A 193 36.69 0.68 -25.64
CA TYR A 193 35.39 1.20 -25.19
C TYR A 193 35.56 2.13 -23.99
N ALA A 194 34.98 3.34 -24.05
CA ALA A 194 34.94 4.27 -22.92
C ALA A 194 33.54 4.33 -22.33
N LEU A 195 33.43 4.08 -21.02
CA LEU A 195 32.18 4.21 -20.27
C LEU A 195 32.07 5.66 -19.77
N MET A 196 31.13 6.42 -20.31
CA MET A 196 30.92 7.84 -20.01
C MET A 196 29.60 8.09 -19.26
N GLY A 197 29.42 9.30 -18.74
CA GLY A 197 28.17 9.79 -18.17
C GLY A 197 28.32 10.43 -16.79
N PRO A 198 27.21 10.81 -16.12
CA PRO A 198 27.24 11.64 -14.92
C PRO A 198 28.01 11.11 -13.72
N THR A 199 28.29 12.00 -12.76
CA THR A 199 28.71 11.65 -11.39
C THR A 199 27.72 10.65 -10.76
N GLY A 200 28.23 9.61 -10.08
CA GLY A 200 27.38 8.65 -9.36
C GLY A 200 26.53 7.69 -10.22
N VAL A 201 26.67 7.71 -11.56
CA VAL A 201 25.93 6.81 -12.47
C VAL A 201 26.36 5.34 -12.39
N GLY A 202 27.58 5.07 -11.88
CA GLY A 202 28.10 3.70 -11.74
C GLY A 202 29.07 3.23 -12.84
N LYS A 203 29.83 4.15 -13.46
CA LYS A 203 30.92 3.84 -14.42
C LYS A 203 31.85 2.74 -13.92
N THR A 204 32.61 2.97 -12.84
CA THR A 204 33.64 2.04 -12.32
C THR A 204 33.11 0.63 -12.08
N THR A 205 31.91 0.50 -11.48
CA THR A 205 31.26 -0.79 -11.25
C THR A 205 30.81 -1.46 -12.55
N THR A 206 30.34 -0.69 -13.54
CA THR A 206 29.95 -1.22 -14.86
C THR A 206 31.18 -1.62 -15.68
N THR A 207 32.28 -0.86 -15.59
CA THR A 207 33.59 -1.21 -16.15
C THR A 207 34.05 -2.56 -15.59
N ALA A 208 34.00 -2.75 -14.27
CA ALA A 208 34.34 -4.02 -13.63
C ALA A 208 33.44 -5.20 -14.06
N LYS A 209 32.14 -4.98 -14.27
CA LYS A 209 31.20 -6.00 -14.77
C LYS A 209 31.51 -6.43 -16.21
N LEU A 210 31.76 -5.47 -17.11
CA LEU A 210 32.17 -5.76 -18.49
C LEU A 210 33.56 -6.43 -18.52
N ALA A 211 34.47 -6.01 -17.65
CA ALA A 211 35.78 -6.63 -17.47
C ALA A 211 35.63 -8.10 -17.09
N ALA A 212 34.87 -8.41 -16.05
CA ALA A 212 34.61 -9.77 -15.61
C ALA A 212 33.99 -10.65 -16.72
N ARG A 213 32.96 -10.17 -17.43
CA ARG A 213 32.40 -10.88 -18.60
C ARG A 213 33.45 -11.14 -19.70
N CYS A 214 34.34 -10.21 -19.96
CA CYS A 214 35.43 -10.37 -20.93
C CYS A 214 36.46 -11.41 -20.47
N VAL A 215 36.91 -11.35 -19.21
CA VAL A 215 37.87 -12.31 -18.64
C VAL A 215 37.31 -13.73 -18.66
N MET A 216 36.04 -13.91 -18.30
CA MET A 216 35.34 -15.21 -18.35
C MET A 216 35.24 -15.79 -19.78
N ARG A 217 35.39 -14.97 -20.82
CA ARG A 217 35.22 -15.38 -22.23
C ARG A 217 36.52 -15.50 -23.02
N PHE A 218 37.52 -14.66 -22.74
CA PHE A 218 38.77 -14.59 -23.50
C PHE A 218 40.05 -14.69 -22.66
N GLY A 219 39.92 -14.80 -21.33
CA GLY A 219 41.04 -14.76 -20.39
C GLY A 219 41.54 -13.33 -20.10
N ALA A 220 42.22 -13.17 -18.97
CA ALA A 220 42.68 -11.86 -18.49
C ALA A 220 43.73 -11.21 -19.41
N ASP A 221 44.58 -12.03 -20.05
CA ASP A 221 45.63 -11.57 -20.96
C ASP A 221 45.10 -10.80 -22.17
N LYS A 222 43.85 -11.04 -22.56
CA LYS A 222 43.19 -10.37 -23.70
C LYS A 222 42.57 -9.01 -23.36
N LEU A 223 42.47 -8.67 -22.08
CA LEU A 223 41.90 -7.42 -21.58
C LEU A 223 42.97 -6.47 -20.99
N ALA A 224 42.68 -5.17 -21.01
CA ALA A 224 43.30 -4.18 -20.13
C ALA A 224 42.24 -3.15 -19.67
N LEU A 225 42.46 -2.57 -18.49
CA LEU A 225 41.64 -1.49 -17.95
C LEU A 225 42.43 -0.19 -17.92
N VAL A 226 41.78 0.91 -18.26
CA VAL A 226 42.34 2.26 -18.21
C VAL A 226 41.39 3.12 -17.38
N THR A 227 41.91 4.10 -16.65
CA THR A 227 41.05 5.11 -16.00
C THR A 227 41.60 6.51 -16.12
N THR A 228 40.68 7.46 -16.34
CA THR A 228 40.95 8.90 -16.28
C THR A 228 40.40 9.56 -15.01
N ASP A 229 39.80 8.79 -14.10
CA ASP A 229 39.31 9.28 -12.80
C ASP A 229 40.46 9.39 -11.78
N SER A 230 41.38 10.31 -12.07
CA SER A 230 42.46 10.74 -11.17
C SER A 230 42.01 11.83 -10.17
N TYR A 231 40.80 12.38 -10.35
CA TYR A 231 40.26 13.48 -9.54
C TYR A 231 39.52 12.99 -8.28
N ARG A 232 38.74 11.91 -8.37
CA ARG A 232 37.96 11.40 -7.22
C ARG A 232 38.84 10.55 -6.31
N ILE A 233 38.91 10.92 -5.03
CA ILE A 233 39.61 10.19 -3.98
C ILE A 233 39.18 8.70 -3.99
N GLY A 234 40.16 7.81 -4.14
CA GLY A 234 39.97 6.36 -4.15
C GLY A 234 39.42 5.76 -5.46
N ALA A 235 39.19 6.54 -6.52
CA ALA A 235 38.66 6.00 -7.78
C ALA A 235 39.63 5.06 -8.50
N TYR A 236 40.89 5.48 -8.66
CA TYR A 236 41.96 4.63 -9.19
C TYR A 236 42.10 3.33 -8.37
N GLU A 237 42.13 3.43 -7.04
CA GLU A 237 42.21 2.27 -6.14
C GLU A 237 41.01 1.33 -6.28
N GLN A 238 39.79 1.87 -6.41
CA GLN A 238 38.58 1.08 -6.63
C GLN A 238 38.68 0.24 -7.90
N LEU A 239 39.17 0.79 -9.01
CA LEU A 239 39.37 0.02 -10.24
C LEU A 239 40.59 -0.91 -10.16
N ARG A 240 41.67 -0.49 -9.48
CA ARG A 240 42.88 -1.31 -9.24
C ARG A 240 42.57 -2.59 -8.48
N ILE A 241 41.71 -2.52 -7.47
CA ILE A 241 41.23 -3.69 -6.70
C ILE A 241 40.44 -4.64 -7.62
N TYR A 242 39.54 -4.14 -8.47
CA TYR A 242 38.86 -4.99 -9.46
C TYR A 242 39.82 -5.62 -10.47
N GLY A 243 40.83 -4.86 -10.93
CA GLY A 243 41.89 -5.39 -11.79
C GLY A 243 42.68 -6.52 -11.13
N GLN A 244 43.07 -6.35 -9.86
CA GLN A 244 43.75 -7.39 -9.08
C GLN A 244 42.90 -8.65 -8.92
N ILE A 245 41.61 -8.51 -8.58
CA ILE A 245 40.66 -9.64 -8.45
C ILE A 245 40.49 -10.40 -9.78
N LEU A 246 40.51 -9.69 -10.91
CA LEU A 246 40.35 -10.26 -12.24
C LEU A 246 41.67 -10.69 -12.92
N ASN A 247 42.83 -10.43 -12.28
CA ASN A 247 44.18 -10.54 -12.84
C ASN A 247 44.41 -9.72 -14.13
N VAL A 248 43.79 -8.53 -14.21
CA VAL A 248 43.84 -7.62 -15.38
C VAL A 248 44.63 -6.35 -15.04
N PRO A 249 45.58 -5.91 -15.89
CA PRO A 249 46.35 -4.69 -15.64
C PRO A 249 45.48 -3.43 -15.73
N VAL A 250 45.76 -2.46 -14.83
CA VAL A 250 45.02 -1.19 -14.72
C VAL A 250 45.98 -0.01 -14.88
N TYR A 251 45.78 0.77 -15.93
CA TYR A 251 46.59 1.94 -16.29
C TYR A 251 45.87 3.22 -15.87
N ALA A 252 46.57 4.11 -15.17
CA ALA A 252 46.10 5.47 -14.91
C ALA A 252 46.52 6.38 -16.07
N VAL A 253 45.62 7.25 -16.51
CA VAL A 253 45.85 8.20 -17.61
C VAL A 253 45.41 9.60 -17.16
N LYS A 254 46.26 10.61 -17.45
CA LYS A 254 46.06 12.01 -17.04
C LYS A 254 45.49 12.89 -18.14
N ASP A 255 45.97 12.73 -19.37
CA ASP A 255 45.66 13.60 -20.52
C ASP A 255 45.64 12.83 -21.85
N ALA A 256 45.37 13.53 -22.95
CA ALA A 256 45.23 12.94 -24.27
C ALA A 256 46.54 12.35 -24.86
N ALA A 257 47.71 12.85 -24.47
CA ALA A 257 49.00 12.30 -24.91
C ALA A 257 49.33 11.02 -24.13
N ASP A 258 49.09 11.04 -22.82
CA ASP A 258 49.19 9.87 -21.93
C ASP A 258 48.22 8.75 -22.40
N LEU A 259 46.98 9.11 -22.75
CA LEU A 259 46.00 8.18 -23.34
C LEU A 259 46.50 7.57 -24.66
N HIS A 260 47.10 8.39 -25.54
CA HIS A 260 47.61 7.91 -26.82
C HIS A 260 48.72 6.87 -26.65
N LEU A 261 49.68 7.13 -25.76
CA LEU A 261 50.78 6.20 -25.45
C LEU A 261 50.23 4.89 -24.88
N VAL A 262 49.36 4.95 -23.86
CA VAL A 262 48.74 3.76 -23.26
C VAL A 262 47.92 2.96 -24.28
N LEU A 263 47.18 3.60 -25.19
CA LEU A 263 46.43 2.89 -26.24
C LEU A 263 47.32 2.32 -27.37
N GLN A 264 48.54 2.82 -27.52
CA GLN A 264 49.56 2.29 -28.42
C GLN A 264 50.20 1.02 -27.84
N ASP A 265 50.66 1.05 -26.59
CA ASP A 265 51.19 -0.13 -25.89
C ASP A 265 50.16 -1.27 -25.80
N LEU A 266 48.88 -0.92 -25.65
CA LEU A 266 47.78 -1.88 -25.55
C LEU A 266 47.25 -2.37 -26.91
N GLN A 267 47.90 -2.09 -28.04
CA GLN A 267 47.44 -2.58 -29.36
C GLN A 267 47.26 -4.11 -29.43
N GLY A 268 48.10 -4.88 -28.74
CA GLY A 268 47.99 -6.34 -28.66
C GLY A 268 46.82 -6.87 -27.81
N LYS A 269 46.09 -6.00 -27.09
CA LYS A 269 44.90 -6.38 -26.32
C LYS A 269 43.66 -6.41 -27.20
N HIS A 270 42.89 -7.50 -27.07
CA HIS A 270 41.61 -7.71 -27.76
C HIS A 270 40.57 -6.64 -27.39
N MET A 271 40.45 -6.36 -26.09
CA MET A 271 39.62 -5.27 -25.59
C MET A 271 40.37 -4.39 -24.59
N VAL A 272 40.06 -3.09 -24.61
CA VAL A 272 40.48 -2.11 -23.60
C VAL A 272 39.24 -1.38 -23.12
N LEU A 273 39.02 -1.35 -21.80
CA LEU A 273 37.90 -0.62 -21.18
C LEU A 273 38.42 0.61 -20.44
N ILE A 274 37.92 1.80 -20.80
CA ILE A 274 38.28 3.08 -20.17
C ILE A 274 37.17 3.51 -19.21
N ASP A 275 37.50 3.64 -17.93
CA ASP A 275 36.64 4.23 -16.90
C ASP A 275 36.89 5.74 -16.79
N THR A 276 35.92 6.56 -17.22
CA THR A 276 36.11 8.02 -17.22
C THR A 276 35.75 8.68 -15.90
N VAL A 277 36.33 9.85 -15.59
CA VAL A 277 35.84 10.72 -14.52
C VAL A 277 34.38 11.13 -14.78
N GLY A 278 33.55 11.12 -13.74
CA GLY A 278 32.16 11.58 -13.84
C GLY A 278 32.04 13.10 -13.76
N MET A 279 31.36 13.70 -14.74
CA MET A 279 31.12 15.14 -14.82
C MET A 279 29.62 15.44 -14.88
N SER A 280 29.20 16.62 -14.43
CA SER A 280 27.82 17.08 -14.68
C SER A 280 27.60 17.27 -16.18
N GLN A 281 26.41 16.97 -16.71
CA GLN A 281 26.07 17.24 -18.11
C GLN A 281 26.03 18.74 -18.46
N ARG A 282 26.16 19.62 -17.46
CA ARG A 282 26.28 21.08 -17.61
C ARG A 282 27.70 21.60 -17.36
N ASP A 283 28.66 20.69 -17.12
CA ASP A 283 30.08 21.03 -16.98
C ASP A 283 30.72 21.19 -18.37
N ARG A 284 31.54 22.22 -18.55
CA ARG A 284 32.24 22.48 -19.82
C ARG A 284 33.30 21.41 -20.11
N ALA A 285 33.87 20.81 -19.06
CA ALA A 285 34.91 19.79 -19.18
C ALA A 285 34.40 18.48 -19.83
N VAL A 286 33.07 18.29 -19.98
CA VAL A 286 32.49 17.17 -20.75
C VAL A 286 32.99 17.19 -22.20
N SER A 287 33.04 18.37 -22.82
CA SER A 287 33.55 18.54 -24.18
C SER A 287 35.03 18.16 -24.29
N ASP A 288 35.83 18.54 -23.29
CA ASP A 288 37.27 18.23 -23.25
C ASP A 288 37.51 16.73 -23.05
N GLN A 289 36.72 16.07 -22.18
CA GLN A 289 36.74 14.60 -22.03
C GLN A 289 36.37 13.90 -23.35
N ILE A 290 35.37 14.39 -24.08
CA ILE A 290 34.96 13.80 -25.36
C ILE A 290 36.04 14.02 -26.42
N ALA A 291 36.63 15.21 -26.51
CA ALA A 291 37.73 15.51 -27.44
C ALA A 291 38.97 14.63 -27.17
N MET A 292 39.35 14.47 -25.89
CA MET A 292 40.42 13.58 -25.46
C MET A 292 40.22 12.12 -25.93
N LEU A 293 38.98 11.61 -25.87
CA LEU A 293 38.66 10.24 -26.28
C LEU A 293 38.51 10.09 -27.80
N CYS A 294 37.99 11.10 -28.50
CA CYS A 294 37.81 11.06 -29.95
C CYS A 294 39.10 11.26 -30.74
N ASN A 295 40.06 12.02 -30.20
CA ASN A 295 41.29 12.39 -30.92
C ASN A 295 42.42 11.33 -30.83
N SER A 296 42.19 10.18 -30.20
CA SER A 296 43.17 9.10 -30.10
C SER A 296 43.23 8.24 -31.38
N GLN A 297 44.44 7.88 -31.85
CA GLN A 297 44.65 7.15 -33.10
C GLN A 297 43.94 5.77 -33.20
N ARG A 298 43.69 5.11 -32.06
CA ARG A 298 42.91 3.87 -32.00
C ARG A 298 41.45 4.21 -31.65
N PRO A 299 40.46 3.99 -32.54
CA PRO A 299 39.10 4.50 -32.35
C PRO A 299 38.44 4.01 -31.04
N VAL A 300 38.00 4.98 -30.22
CA VAL A 300 37.31 4.73 -28.94
C VAL A 300 35.80 4.73 -29.14
N LYS A 301 35.17 3.57 -28.90
CA LYS A 301 33.71 3.41 -28.93
C LYS A 301 33.11 3.94 -27.63
N ARG A 302 32.33 5.01 -27.69
CA ARG A 302 31.80 5.71 -26.51
C ARG A 302 30.46 5.10 -26.07
N LEU A 303 30.39 4.54 -24.87
CA LEU A 303 29.17 3.99 -24.25
C LEU A 303 28.65 4.93 -23.17
N LEU A 304 27.44 5.45 -23.33
CA LEU A 304 26.83 6.36 -22.36
C LEU A 304 26.05 5.58 -21.29
N LEU A 305 26.39 5.77 -20.02
CA LEU A 305 25.61 5.20 -18.92
C LEU A 305 24.46 6.14 -18.56
N LEU A 306 23.26 5.57 -18.49
CA LEU A 306 22.02 6.30 -18.16
C LEU A 306 21.45 5.76 -16.85
N ASN A 307 21.13 6.68 -15.93
CA ASN A 307 20.59 6.36 -14.62
C ASN A 307 19.07 6.19 -14.68
N ALA A 308 18.56 5.03 -14.28
CA ALA A 308 17.13 4.72 -14.29
C ALA A 308 16.32 5.53 -13.27
N THR A 309 16.96 6.14 -12.25
CA THR A 309 16.29 7.02 -11.28
C THR A 309 16.24 8.49 -11.72
N SER A 310 16.80 8.85 -12.89
CA SER A 310 16.83 10.23 -13.37
C SER A 310 15.55 10.62 -14.11
N HIS A 311 15.15 11.90 -14.01
CA HIS A 311 14.00 12.43 -14.73
C HIS A 311 14.24 12.48 -16.25
N GLY A 312 13.18 12.42 -17.05
CA GLY A 312 13.25 12.37 -18.51
C GLY A 312 14.03 13.53 -19.13
N ASP A 313 13.86 14.75 -18.63
CA ASP A 313 14.60 15.92 -19.11
C ASP A 313 16.08 15.88 -18.72
N THR A 314 16.41 15.36 -17.53
CA THR A 314 17.80 15.14 -17.12
C THR A 314 18.48 14.10 -18.01
N LEU A 315 17.77 13.00 -18.34
CA LEU A 315 18.25 12.01 -19.30
C LEU A 315 18.45 12.62 -20.70
N ASN A 316 17.55 13.52 -21.12
CA ASN A 316 17.64 14.23 -22.38
C ASN A 316 18.83 15.20 -22.44
N GLU A 317 19.09 15.99 -21.39
CA GLU A 317 20.31 16.80 -21.26
C GLU A 317 21.57 15.94 -21.30
N VAL A 318 21.59 14.83 -20.54
CA VAL A 318 22.74 13.91 -20.48
C VAL A 318 23.05 13.32 -21.84
N VAL A 319 22.04 12.86 -22.60
CA VAL A 319 22.29 12.38 -23.97
C VAL A 319 22.81 13.51 -24.86
N HIS A 320 22.20 14.70 -24.85
CA HIS A 320 22.65 15.79 -25.72
C HIS A 320 24.11 16.22 -25.43
N ALA A 321 24.46 16.44 -24.16
CA ALA A 321 25.79 16.86 -23.74
C ALA A 321 26.88 15.81 -24.03
N TYR A 322 26.59 14.52 -23.81
CA TYR A 322 27.59 13.46 -24.03
C TYR A 322 27.61 12.93 -25.48
N ARG A 323 26.64 13.28 -26.33
CA ARG A 323 26.57 12.81 -27.72
C ARG A 323 27.55 13.53 -28.64
N HIS A 324 27.50 14.86 -28.66
CA HIS A 324 28.22 15.65 -29.67
C HIS A 324 29.73 15.71 -29.39
N GLY A 325 30.53 15.30 -30.36
CA GLY A 325 31.99 15.33 -30.31
C GLY A 325 32.59 15.24 -31.71
N SER A 326 33.81 15.77 -31.88
CA SER A 326 34.52 15.77 -33.15
C SER A 326 35.02 14.36 -33.51
N GLY A 327 34.25 13.61 -34.31
CA GLY A 327 34.73 12.41 -35.02
C GLY A 327 33.91 11.13 -34.86
N SER A 328 33.01 11.02 -33.88
CA SER A 328 32.14 9.83 -33.70
C SER A 328 30.86 10.13 -32.95
N ASP A 329 29.78 9.41 -33.25
CA ASP A 329 28.57 9.35 -32.40
C ASP A 329 28.76 8.34 -31.24
N LEU A 330 27.80 8.24 -30.32
CA LEU A 330 27.79 7.22 -29.27
C LEU A 330 27.59 5.82 -29.88
N ALA A 331 28.39 4.85 -29.42
CA ALA A 331 28.26 3.44 -29.81
C ALA A 331 27.05 2.74 -29.17
N GLY A 332 26.35 3.43 -28.26
CA GLY A 332 25.17 2.97 -27.55
C GLY A 332 25.17 3.40 -26.09
N CYS A 333 24.31 2.76 -25.29
CA CYS A 333 24.15 3.04 -23.87
C CYS A 333 24.02 1.78 -23.01
N ILE A 334 24.20 1.98 -21.70
CA ILE A 334 23.95 0.97 -20.67
C ILE A 334 23.01 1.58 -19.63
N PHE A 335 21.93 0.88 -19.31
CA PHE A 335 21.01 1.28 -18.25
C PHE A 335 21.58 0.90 -16.89
N THR A 336 21.47 1.78 -15.91
CA THR A 336 22.05 1.60 -14.57
C THR A 336 21.03 1.91 -13.49
N LYS A 337 21.12 1.21 -12.34
CA LYS A 337 20.24 1.37 -11.19
C LYS A 337 18.76 1.10 -11.47
N VAL A 338 18.46 0.19 -12.39
CA VAL A 338 17.06 -0.20 -12.71
C VAL A 338 16.34 -0.85 -11.52
N ASP A 339 17.11 -1.35 -10.55
CA ASP A 339 16.68 -1.86 -9.25
C ASP A 339 16.30 -0.75 -8.23
N GLU A 340 16.74 0.50 -8.47
CA GLU A 340 16.37 1.69 -7.68
C GLU A 340 15.23 2.50 -8.33
N ALA A 341 14.81 2.15 -9.55
CA ALA A 341 13.94 2.99 -10.39
C ALA A 341 12.44 2.71 -10.19
N THR A 342 11.65 3.77 -9.93
CA THR A 342 10.19 3.65 -9.80
C THR A 342 9.43 3.72 -11.13
N HIS A 343 10.00 4.37 -12.15
CA HIS A 343 9.34 4.63 -13.45
C HIS A 343 10.37 4.55 -14.61
N PRO A 344 10.83 3.35 -15.01
CA PRO A 344 11.91 3.22 -16.00
C PRO A 344 11.49 3.57 -17.45
N GLY A 345 10.21 3.87 -17.71
CA GLY A 345 9.75 4.31 -19.03
C GLY A 345 10.46 5.57 -19.55
N ALA A 346 10.96 6.43 -18.66
CA ALA A 346 11.73 7.62 -19.03
C ALA A 346 13.07 7.29 -19.72
N LEU A 347 13.71 6.16 -19.36
CA LEU A 347 14.90 5.66 -20.08
C LEU A 347 14.52 5.18 -21.49
N ILE A 348 13.47 4.37 -21.58
CA ILE A 348 12.99 3.75 -22.81
C ILE A 348 12.56 4.83 -23.82
N ASP A 349 11.78 5.81 -23.35
CA ASP A 349 11.40 7.02 -24.08
C ASP A 349 12.63 7.79 -24.62
N THR A 350 13.62 8.01 -23.77
CA THR A 350 14.85 8.72 -24.15
C THR A 350 15.61 7.97 -25.24
N VAL A 351 15.85 6.66 -25.11
CA VAL A 351 16.61 5.92 -26.13
C VAL A 351 15.86 5.73 -27.44
N ILE A 352 14.52 5.64 -27.42
CA ILE A 352 13.69 5.65 -28.63
C ILE A 352 13.81 7.00 -29.33
N ARG A 353 13.62 8.11 -28.61
CA ARG A 353 13.71 9.46 -29.21
C ARG A 353 15.09 9.77 -29.78
N HIS A 354 16.16 9.36 -29.10
CA HIS A 354 17.54 9.59 -29.54
C HIS A 354 18.10 8.50 -30.48
N ARG A 355 17.35 7.40 -30.71
CA ARG A 355 17.77 6.20 -31.46
C ARG A 355 19.09 5.60 -30.96
N LEU A 356 19.27 5.53 -29.64
CA LEU A 356 20.53 5.16 -28.98
C LEU A 356 20.49 3.68 -28.53
N PRO A 357 21.23 2.74 -29.16
CA PRO A 357 21.11 1.31 -28.83
C PRO A 357 21.47 0.98 -27.37
N VAL A 358 20.60 0.25 -26.68
CA VAL A 358 20.90 -0.31 -25.35
C VAL A 358 21.66 -1.62 -25.51
N HIS A 359 22.82 -1.74 -24.87
CA HIS A 359 23.63 -2.97 -24.85
C HIS A 359 23.35 -3.82 -23.60
N TYR A 360 23.39 -3.19 -22.43
CA TYR A 360 23.28 -3.87 -21.13
C TYR A 360 22.39 -3.11 -20.14
N VAL A 361 21.97 -3.84 -19.10
CA VAL A 361 21.16 -3.37 -17.98
C VAL A 361 21.84 -3.78 -16.68
N SER A 362 22.12 -2.81 -15.80
CA SER A 362 22.85 -2.99 -14.54
C SER A 362 21.89 -2.81 -13.36
N SER A 363 21.51 -3.94 -12.75
CA SER A 363 20.46 -4.10 -11.74
C SER A 363 21.04 -4.33 -10.33
N GLY A 364 21.91 -3.42 -9.89
CA GLY A 364 22.51 -3.42 -8.54
C GLY A 364 24.02 -3.64 -8.54
N GLN A 365 24.59 -3.95 -7.37
CA GLN A 365 26.02 -3.72 -7.11
C GLN A 365 26.97 -4.91 -7.35
N LYS A 366 26.49 -6.16 -7.40
CA LYS A 366 27.38 -7.33 -7.54
C LYS A 366 28.07 -7.42 -8.90
N VAL A 367 29.25 -8.04 -8.94
CA VAL A 367 30.15 -8.13 -10.10
C VAL A 367 30.59 -9.59 -10.25
N PRO A 368 30.29 -10.28 -11.37
CA PRO A 368 29.64 -9.80 -12.60
C PRO A 368 28.10 -9.79 -12.59
N GLU A 369 27.46 -10.39 -11.60
CA GLU A 369 26.12 -11.00 -11.73
C GLU A 369 25.01 -10.00 -12.03
N ASN A 370 25.09 -8.79 -11.48
CA ASN A 370 24.08 -7.74 -11.68
C ASN A 370 24.33 -6.95 -12.98
N LEU A 371 24.88 -7.58 -14.02
CA LEU A 371 24.89 -7.08 -15.40
C LEU A 371 24.12 -8.06 -16.29
N MET A 372 22.98 -7.62 -16.81
CA MET A 372 22.12 -8.37 -17.72
C MET A 372 22.27 -7.80 -19.14
N ARG A 373 22.16 -8.67 -20.15
CA ARG A 373 22.01 -8.24 -21.55
C ARG A 373 20.68 -7.49 -21.70
N ALA A 374 20.62 -6.46 -22.53
CA ALA A 374 19.36 -5.80 -22.85
C ALA A 374 18.44 -6.72 -23.68
N ASP A 375 17.17 -6.81 -23.30
CA ASP A 375 16.11 -7.44 -24.06
C ASP A 375 14.92 -6.48 -24.19
N ARG A 376 14.27 -6.45 -25.37
CA ARG A 376 13.19 -5.49 -25.64
C ARG A 376 11.93 -5.80 -24.85
N ALA A 377 11.53 -7.08 -24.77
CA ALA A 377 10.30 -7.45 -24.08
C ALA A 377 10.44 -7.21 -22.57
N GLN A 378 11.53 -7.68 -21.95
CA GLN A 378 11.80 -7.47 -20.52
C GLN A 378 11.91 -5.98 -20.16
N LEU A 379 12.57 -5.16 -20.99
CA LEU A 379 12.63 -3.70 -20.75
C LEU A 379 11.24 -3.06 -20.82
N VAL A 380 10.48 -3.32 -21.88
CA VAL A 380 9.14 -2.74 -22.05
C VAL A 380 8.18 -3.20 -20.95
N ASP A 381 8.20 -4.48 -20.58
CA ASP A 381 7.39 -4.98 -19.47
C ASP A 381 7.83 -4.42 -18.12
N SER A 382 9.12 -4.17 -17.88
CA SER A 382 9.58 -3.57 -16.62
C SER A 382 8.97 -2.18 -16.36
N ALA A 383 8.71 -1.40 -17.41
CA ALA A 383 8.03 -0.10 -17.31
C ALA A 383 6.54 -0.21 -16.94
N PHE A 384 5.91 -1.36 -17.13
CA PHE A 384 4.52 -1.62 -16.75
C PHE A 384 4.37 -2.54 -15.52
N GLN A 385 5.44 -3.22 -15.09
CA GLN A 385 5.50 -3.99 -13.83
C GLN A 385 5.84 -3.12 -12.61
N ALA A 386 6.48 -1.97 -12.81
CA ALA A 386 6.72 -1.01 -11.75
C ALA A 386 5.37 -0.52 -11.19
N ASN A 387 5.13 -0.77 -9.89
CA ASN A 387 3.83 -0.56 -9.24
C ASN A 387 3.42 0.92 -9.28
N SER A 388 2.56 1.30 -10.25
CA SER A 388 2.00 2.65 -10.38
C SER A 388 0.93 2.92 -9.29
N ARG A 389 1.40 3.02 -8.04
CA ARG A 389 0.62 3.42 -6.86
C ARG A 389 0.32 4.92 -6.90
N SER A 390 -0.52 5.34 -7.85
CA SER A 390 -0.74 6.74 -8.21
C SER A 390 0.57 7.44 -8.62
N ALA A 391 0.81 7.55 -9.92
CA ALA A 391 1.88 8.41 -10.42
C ALA A 391 1.54 9.87 -10.04
N LEU A 392 2.12 10.36 -8.93
CA LEU A 392 1.80 11.63 -8.23
C LEU A 392 1.87 12.90 -9.10
N PHE A 393 2.37 12.78 -10.34
CA PHE A 393 2.60 13.87 -11.29
C PHE A 393 1.83 13.67 -12.61
N VAL A 394 0.90 12.71 -12.66
CA VAL A 394 0.03 12.45 -13.81
C VAL A 394 -1.42 12.79 -13.44
N PRO A 395 -2.12 13.63 -14.23
CA PRO A 395 -3.52 13.99 -13.95
C PRO A 395 -4.42 12.76 -13.80
N GLY A 396 -5.15 12.70 -12.70
CA GLY A 396 -6.12 11.65 -12.40
C GLY A 396 -7.39 11.79 -13.23
N GLU A 397 -8.21 10.74 -13.27
CA GLU A 397 -9.51 10.79 -13.96
C GLU A 397 -10.48 11.78 -13.27
N GLY A 398 -10.31 12.01 -11.97
CA GLY A 398 -11.04 13.04 -11.23
C GLY A 398 -10.70 14.48 -11.59
N ASP A 399 -9.53 14.75 -12.17
CA ASP A 399 -9.06 16.11 -12.49
C ASP A 399 -9.66 16.66 -13.80
N LEU A 400 -10.33 15.81 -14.60
CA LEU A 400 -10.91 16.14 -15.90
C LEU A 400 -12.40 15.73 -16.06
N GLN A 401 -13.05 15.42 -14.94
CA GLN A 401 -14.49 15.14 -14.72
C GLN A 401 -15.09 13.79 -15.18
N ASP A 402 -16.05 13.38 -14.35
CA ASP A 402 -17.08 12.33 -14.42
C ASP A 402 -16.67 10.91 -14.84
N GLY A 403 -16.84 9.97 -13.91
CA GLY A 403 -16.45 8.57 -14.05
C GLY A 403 -17.54 7.57 -13.66
N SER A 404 -17.33 6.33 -14.12
CA SER A 404 -17.98 5.09 -13.65
C SER A 404 -17.30 3.89 -14.33
N ALA A 405 -17.21 3.90 -15.66
CA ALA A 405 -16.83 2.76 -16.50
C ALA A 405 -15.36 2.28 -16.46
N ASN A 406 -14.48 2.83 -15.60
CA ASN A 406 -13.05 2.48 -15.58
C ASN A 406 -12.58 1.73 -14.33
N ALA A 407 -13.38 1.71 -13.25
CA ALA A 407 -13.01 1.14 -11.95
C ALA A 407 -12.78 -0.38 -12.04
N GLU A 408 -13.80 -1.14 -12.44
CA GLU A 408 -13.82 -2.62 -12.48
C GLU A 408 -12.56 -3.22 -13.14
N ALA A 409 -12.21 -2.77 -14.35
CA ALA A 409 -11.05 -3.27 -15.09
C ALA A 409 -9.69 -2.85 -14.51
N SER A 410 -9.66 -1.80 -13.67
CA SER A 410 -8.48 -1.44 -12.88
C SER A 410 -8.39 -2.27 -11.60
N ALA A 411 -9.53 -2.44 -10.91
CA ALA A 411 -9.66 -3.25 -9.71
C ALA A 411 -9.26 -4.70 -9.96
N ALA A 412 -9.77 -5.34 -11.03
CA ALA A 412 -9.43 -6.72 -11.40
C ALA A 412 -7.92 -6.94 -11.60
N HIS A 413 -7.23 -6.01 -12.27
CA HIS A 413 -5.78 -6.12 -12.48
C HIS A 413 -4.98 -5.84 -11.20
N ALA A 414 -5.43 -4.88 -10.39
CA ALA A 414 -4.84 -4.56 -9.09
C ALA A 414 -5.11 -5.65 -8.03
N GLU A 415 -6.17 -6.44 -8.16
CA GLU A 415 -6.47 -7.59 -7.31
C GLU A 415 -5.64 -8.81 -7.76
N ALA A 416 -5.48 -9.05 -9.07
CA ALA A 416 -4.59 -10.10 -9.59
C ALA A 416 -3.11 -9.88 -9.21
N GLU A 417 -2.60 -8.64 -9.28
CA GLU A 417 -1.25 -8.33 -8.79
C GLU A 417 -1.15 -8.38 -7.26
N ARG A 418 -2.19 -7.98 -6.52
CA ARG A 418 -2.27 -8.22 -5.06
C ARG A 418 -2.16 -9.69 -4.73
N GLN A 419 -2.93 -10.55 -5.40
CA GLN A 419 -2.87 -12.01 -5.25
C GLN A 419 -1.47 -12.52 -5.59
N ARG A 420 -0.85 -12.10 -6.71
CA ARG A 420 0.54 -12.48 -7.06
C ARG A 420 1.56 -12.09 -6.00
N LEU A 421 1.52 -10.86 -5.49
CA LEU A 421 2.40 -10.40 -4.41
C LEU A 421 2.14 -11.14 -3.09
N GLN A 422 0.87 -11.44 -2.80
CA GLN A 422 0.46 -12.23 -1.64
C GLN A 422 0.98 -13.67 -1.74
N TYR A 423 0.81 -14.35 -2.88
CA TYR A 423 1.43 -15.66 -3.14
C TYR A 423 2.96 -15.59 -3.03
N ARG A 424 3.63 -14.57 -3.57
CA ARG A 424 5.10 -14.42 -3.47
C ARG A 424 5.59 -14.18 -2.03
N GLN A 425 4.79 -13.54 -1.17
CA GLN A 425 5.06 -13.43 0.26
C GLN A 425 4.77 -14.73 1.01
N LEU A 426 3.69 -15.42 0.66
CA LEU A 426 3.31 -16.70 1.26
C LEU A 426 4.34 -17.80 0.93
N ILE A 427 4.80 -17.91 -0.32
CA ILE A 427 5.89 -18.81 -0.73
C ILE A 427 7.17 -18.57 0.08
N ARG A 428 7.48 -17.30 0.43
CA ARG A 428 8.63 -16.97 1.29
C ARG A 428 8.44 -17.36 2.77
N ALA A 429 7.20 -17.46 3.26
CA ALA A 429 6.91 -18.01 4.58
C ALA A 429 6.88 -19.55 4.59
N MET A 430 6.29 -20.16 3.55
CA MET A 430 6.29 -21.61 3.33
C MET A 430 7.71 -22.19 3.27
N ALA A 431 8.67 -21.43 2.73
CA ALA A 431 10.08 -21.79 2.64
C ALA A 431 10.83 -21.83 3.99
N HIS A 432 10.16 -21.58 5.13
CA HIS A 432 10.67 -21.88 6.48
C HIS A 432 9.69 -22.76 7.27
N ASP A 433 8.39 -22.45 7.27
CA ASP A 433 7.47 -22.97 8.30
C ASP A 433 6.42 -23.99 7.81
N ALA A 434 6.65 -24.66 6.66
CA ALA A 434 5.66 -25.56 6.04
C ALA A 434 5.09 -26.66 6.97
N GLN A 435 5.92 -27.19 7.89
CA GLN A 435 5.47 -28.19 8.87
C GLN A 435 4.51 -27.60 9.92
N GLU A 436 4.71 -26.34 10.35
CA GLU A 436 3.78 -25.67 11.27
C GLU A 436 2.44 -25.36 10.60
N VAL A 437 2.46 -24.99 9.31
CA VAL A 437 1.25 -24.77 8.51
C VAL A 437 0.40 -26.03 8.42
N ALA A 438 1.02 -27.18 8.07
CA ALA A 438 0.33 -28.46 8.01
C ALA A 438 -0.21 -28.90 9.39
N ALA A 439 0.59 -28.76 10.45
CA ALA A 439 0.17 -29.11 11.81
C ALA A 439 -0.99 -28.24 12.32
N ALA A 440 -0.96 -26.93 12.04
CA ALA A 440 -2.03 -26.01 12.40
C ALA A 440 -3.32 -26.26 11.61
N ALA A 441 -3.23 -26.59 10.31
CA ALA A 441 -4.38 -26.98 9.49
C ALA A 441 -5.01 -28.28 10.00
N SER A 442 -4.21 -29.31 10.26
CA SER A 442 -4.69 -30.58 10.84
C SER A 442 -5.37 -30.37 12.21
N ALA A 443 -4.79 -29.54 13.08
CA ALA A 443 -5.41 -29.20 14.37
C ALA A 443 -6.71 -28.40 14.24
N LEU A 444 -6.85 -27.56 13.21
CA LEU A 444 -8.08 -26.83 12.91
C LEU A 444 -9.19 -27.74 12.34
N ALA A 445 -8.83 -28.67 11.46
CA ALA A 445 -9.73 -29.65 10.87
C ALA A 445 -10.27 -30.66 11.91
N ALA A 446 -9.42 -31.10 12.84
CA ALA A 446 -9.79 -32.02 13.93
C ALA A 446 -10.61 -31.34 15.05
N ALA A 447 -10.64 -30.02 15.13
CA ALA A 447 -11.36 -29.28 16.16
C ALA A 447 -12.81 -28.96 15.71
N PRO A 448 -13.80 -28.90 16.64
CA PRO A 448 -15.22 -28.62 16.33
C PRO A 448 -15.49 -27.13 16.04
N LEU A 449 -14.70 -26.56 15.12
CA LEU A 449 -14.73 -25.15 14.73
C LEU A 449 -15.51 -24.89 13.42
N GLY A 450 -15.93 -25.95 12.73
CA GLY A 450 -16.47 -25.86 11.37
C GLY A 450 -15.43 -25.50 10.30
N PHE A 451 -14.13 -25.73 10.57
CA PHE A 451 -13.03 -25.29 9.71
C PHE A 451 -13.12 -25.82 8.27
N GLU A 452 -13.32 -27.13 8.08
CA GLU A 452 -13.45 -27.71 6.74
C GLU A 452 -14.68 -27.21 5.99
N GLN A 453 -15.80 -26.96 6.68
CA GLN A 453 -16.96 -26.35 6.04
C GLN A 453 -16.68 -24.90 5.63
N ALA A 454 -16.02 -24.13 6.50
CA ALA A 454 -15.57 -22.77 6.21
C ALA A 454 -14.59 -22.73 5.02
N ARG A 455 -13.72 -23.74 4.88
CA ARG A 455 -12.81 -23.92 3.73
C ARG A 455 -13.57 -24.30 2.45
N ALA A 456 -14.50 -25.24 2.51
CA ALA A 456 -15.33 -25.63 1.37
C ALA A 456 -16.16 -24.44 0.85
N LEU A 457 -16.72 -23.64 1.75
CA LEU A 457 -17.40 -22.39 1.41
C LEU A 457 -16.44 -21.32 0.88
N TRP A 458 -15.17 -21.30 1.32
CA TRP A 458 -14.14 -20.40 0.76
C TRP A 458 -13.83 -20.73 -0.70
N ARG A 459 -13.77 -22.01 -1.09
CA ARG A 459 -13.63 -22.45 -2.50
C ARG A 459 -14.77 -21.91 -3.35
N MET A 460 -16.00 -22.00 -2.86
CA MET A 460 -17.21 -21.43 -3.49
C MET A 460 -17.19 -19.88 -3.59
N ALA A 461 -16.23 -19.19 -2.98
CA ALA A 461 -16.02 -17.75 -3.21
C ALA A 461 -15.37 -17.49 -4.58
N ALA A 462 -14.34 -18.28 -4.92
CA ALA A 462 -13.52 -18.11 -6.12
C ALA A 462 -14.16 -18.69 -7.39
N ASP A 463 -15.03 -19.69 -7.24
CA ASP A 463 -15.84 -20.25 -8.32
C ASP A 463 -16.91 -19.25 -8.79
N GLU A 464 -16.83 -18.78 -10.04
CA GLU A 464 -17.76 -17.79 -10.61
C GLU A 464 -19.12 -18.40 -11.01
N ASP A 465 -19.15 -19.67 -11.45
CA ASP A 465 -20.38 -20.40 -11.81
C ASP A 465 -21.28 -20.66 -10.58
N VAL A 466 -20.67 -20.77 -9.39
CA VAL A 466 -21.38 -20.94 -8.12
C VAL A 466 -22.10 -19.65 -7.69
N GLY A 467 -23.39 -19.59 -8.01
CA GLY A 467 -24.29 -18.53 -7.54
C GLY A 467 -24.61 -18.60 -6.03
N HIS A 468 -25.01 -17.46 -5.44
CA HIS A 468 -25.28 -17.32 -3.99
C HIS A 468 -26.33 -18.31 -3.43
N LYS A 469 -27.23 -18.86 -4.27
CA LYS A 469 -28.22 -19.87 -3.86
C LYS A 469 -27.57 -21.19 -3.45
N ALA A 470 -26.53 -21.63 -4.15
CA ALA A 470 -25.81 -22.87 -3.82
C ALA A 470 -25.01 -22.73 -2.52
N VAL A 471 -24.38 -21.57 -2.31
CA VAL A 471 -23.74 -21.21 -1.02
C VAL A 471 -24.76 -21.20 0.11
N LEU A 472 -25.94 -20.61 -0.09
CA LEU A 472 -27.01 -20.63 0.91
C LEU A 472 -27.49 -22.06 1.22
N GLN A 473 -27.65 -22.92 0.21
CA GLN A 473 -28.02 -24.32 0.40
C GLN A 473 -26.98 -25.11 1.20
N ALA A 474 -25.68 -24.94 0.88
CA ALA A 474 -24.59 -25.56 1.62
C ALA A 474 -24.51 -25.06 3.08
N LEU A 475 -24.76 -23.76 3.30
CA LEU A 475 -24.87 -23.18 4.64
C LEU A 475 -26.07 -23.70 5.43
N MET A 476 -27.20 -23.95 4.79
CA MET A 476 -28.40 -24.46 5.45
C MET A 476 -28.25 -25.93 5.85
N ALA A 477 -27.63 -26.76 5.00
CA ALA A 477 -27.26 -28.12 5.35
C ALA A 477 -26.28 -28.17 6.55
N HIS A 478 -25.26 -27.31 6.54
CA HIS A 478 -24.34 -27.18 7.67
C HIS A 478 -25.03 -26.69 8.95
N ALA A 479 -25.89 -25.67 8.85
CA ALA A 479 -26.64 -25.15 9.98
C ALA A 479 -27.52 -26.23 10.64
N ALA A 480 -28.26 -27.01 9.83
CA ALA A 480 -29.07 -28.12 10.35
C ALA A 480 -28.21 -29.18 11.06
N SER A 481 -27.04 -29.51 10.53
CA SER A 481 -26.10 -30.45 11.16
C SER A 481 -25.54 -29.93 12.50
N GLU A 482 -25.04 -28.70 12.52
CA GLU A 482 -24.50 -28.06 13.74
C GLU A 482 -25.57 -27.86 14.82
N ILE A 483 -26.83 -27.62 14.44
CA ILE A 483 -27.97 -27.54 15.36
C ILE A 483 -28.37 -28.92 15.88
N GLY A 484 -28.38 -29.95 15.03
CA GLY A 484 -28.65 -31.33 15.42
C GLY A 484 -27.68 -31.85 16.49
N ALA A 485 -26.38 -31.55 16.34
CA ALA A 485 -25.35 -31.91 17.31
C ALA A 485 -25.25 -30.93 18.50
N GLY A 486 -25.40 -29.63 18.24
CA GLY A 486 -25.06 -28.55 19.16
C GLY A 486 -26.23 -27.98 19.99
N CYS A 487 -27.48 -28.32 19.68
CA CYS A 487 -28.67 -27.84 20.41
C CYS A 487 -29.45 -28.99 21.06
N ASP A 488 -29.95 -28.74 22.26
CA ASP A 488 -30.82 -29.67 23.00
C ASP A 488 -32.27 -29.54 22.54
N THR A 489 -32.84 -28.33 22.59
CA THR A 489 -34.28 -28.08 22.37
C THR A 489 -34.57 -26.88 21.48
N HIS A 490 -33.76 -25.83 21.61
CA HIS A 490 -33.93 -24.53 20.96
C HIS A 490 -32.67 -24.15 20.16
N VAL A 491 -32.81 -23.22 19.21
CA VAL A 491 -31.68 -22.54 18.57
C VAL A 491 -31.83 -21.03 18.75
N LEU A 492 -30.76 -20.39 19.24
CA LEU A 492 -30.79 -18.97 19.60
C LEU A 492 -30.40 -18.13 18.37
N ALA A 493 -31.36 -17.46 17.75
CA ALA A 493 -31.12 -16.61 16.59
C ALA A 493 -30.76 -15.18 17.02
N LEU A 494 -29.46 -14.88 17.10
CA LEU A 494 -28.94 -13.55 17.36
C LEU A 494 -29.01 -12.67 16.10
N SER A 495 -29.79 -11.59 16.21
CA SER A 495 -29.92 -10.54 15.21
C SER A 495 -29.03 -9.35 15.54
N GLY A 496 -28.25 -8.85 14.58
CA GLY A 496 -27.47 -7.62 14.78
C GLY A 496 -27.18 -6.85 13.49
N GLN A 497 -26.67 -5.63 13.66
CA GLN A 497 -26.46 -4.68 12.57
C GLN A 497 -24.99 -4.24 12.47
N VAL A 498 -24.47 -4.26 11.26
CA VAL A 498 -23.09 -3.93 10.90
C VAL A 498 -23.15 -2.87 9.80
N GLY A 499 -22.78 -1.63 10.11
CA GLY A 499 -22.59 -0.62 9.06
C GLY A 499 -21.41 -1.01 8.18
N LEU A 500 -21.58 -0.96 6.87
CA LEU A 500 -20.56 -1.25 5.85
C LEU A 500 -20.40 -0.02 4.94
N LYS A 501 -19.37 -0.03 4.09
CA LYS A 501 -19.19 0.94 3.00
C LYS A 501 -18.83 0.17 1.73
N SER A 502 -19.28 0.63 0.56
CA SER A 502 -18.64 0.19 -0.70
C SER A 502 -17.20 0.69 -0.72
N ASP A 503 -16.33 -0.15 -1.27
CA ASP A 503 -14.90 0.10 -1.41
C ASP A 503 -14.59 1.15 -2.51
N GLU A 504 -15.54 1.40 -3.41
CA GLU A 504 -15.36 2.24 -4.62
C GLU A 504 -16.39 3.37 -4.72
N GLY A 505 -17.69 3.10 -4.50
CA GLY A 505 -18.75 4.11 -4.61
C GLY A 505 -18.95 5.00 -3.37
N GLY A 506 -18.19 4.78 -2.29
CA GLY A 506 -18.34 5.49 -1.00
C GLY A 506 -19.63 5.21 -0.22
N ASP A 507 -20.56 4.49 -0.83
CA ASP A 507 -21.94 4.33 -0.42
C ASP A 507 -22.11 3.57 0.91
N ALA A 508 -23.05 4.00 1.75
CA ALA A 508 -23.17 3.58 3.15
C ALA A 508 -24.25 2.50 3.34
N TYR A 509 -23.85 1.24 3.25
CA TYR A 509 -24.71 0.09 3.48
C TYR A 509 -24.87 -0.23 4.96
N GLN A 510 -25.95 -0.91 5.32
CA GLN A 510 -26.12 -1.53 6.62
C GLN A 510 -26.46 -3.00 6.41
N CYS A 511 -25.56 -3.89 6.86
CA CYS A 511 -25.84 -5.32 6.88
C CYS A 511 -26.59 -5.68 8.16
N GLN A 512 -27.66 -6.46 8.02
CA GLN A 512 -28.40 -7.13 9.08
C GLN A 512 -27.97 -8.59 9.07
N GLY A 513 -27.05 -8.94 9.96
CA GLY A 513 -26.48 -10.29 10.06
C GLY A 513 -27.22 -11.16 11.06
N SER A 514 -27.25 -12.47 10.79
CA SER A 514 -27.75 -13.48 11.74
C SER A 514 -26.61 -14.38 12.19
N LEU A 515 -26.66 -14.79 13.46
CA LEU A 515 -25.91 -15.91 14.00
C LEU A 515 -26.89 -16.83 14.73
N LEU A 516 -26.84 -18.12 14.42
CA LEU A 516 -27.51 -19.16 15.19
C LEU A 516 -26.53 -19.64 16.26
N LEU A 517 -26.96 -19.65 17.52
CA LEU A 517 -26.16 -20.08 18.67
C LEU A 517 -26.80 -21.31 19.34
N SER A 518 -25.95 -22.14 19.95
CA SER A 518 -26.34 -23.27 20.80
C SER A 518 -27.15 -22.84 22.04
N ASP A 519 -28.26 -23.51 22.32
CA ASP A 519 -29.01 -23.37 23.59
C ASP A 519 -28.35 -24.08 24.79
N ARG A 520 -27.39 -24.98 24.50
CA ARG A 520 -26.57 -25.75 25.45
C ARG A 520 -25.32 -25.00 25.91
N GLY A 521 -24.70 -24.20 25.03
CA GLY A 521 -23.38 -23.60 25.29
C GLY A 521 -23.07 -22.25 24.62
N GLY A 522 -24.04 -21.60 23.95
CA GLY A 522 -23.86 -20.25 23.39
C GLY A 522 -22.93 -20.13 22.17
N GLN A 523 -22.24 -21.20 21.78
CA GLN A 523 -21.33 -21.22 20.64
C GLN A 523 -22.05 -20.86 19.32
N PRO A 524 -21.50 -19.97 18.47
CA PRO A 524 -22.04 -19.68 17.14
C PRO A 524 -21.94 -20.89 16.22
N LEU A 525 -23.09 -21.47 15.89
CA LEU A 525 -23.26 -22.64 15.03
C LEU A 525 -23.10 -22.24 13.56
N ALA A 526 -23.99 -21.37 13.06
CA ALA A 526 -23.98 -20.92 11.67
C ALA A 526 -24.41 -19.45 11.52
N ALA A 527 -24.11 -18.86 10.38
CA ALA A 527 -24.43 -17.47 10.03
C ALA A 527 -25.33 -17.38 8.78
N PRO A 528 -26.49 -18.06 8.78
CA PRO A 528 -27.17 -18.54 7.57
C PRO A 528 -27.74 -17.44 6.66
N ASN A 529 -27.85 -16.19 7.14
CA ASN A 529 -28.42 -15.10 6.36
C ASN A 529 -27.86 -13.72 6.74
N GLN A 530 -27.48 -12.95 5.71
CA GLN A 530 -26.90 -11.62 5.80
C GLN A 530 -27.66 -10.69 4.82
N TRP A 531 -28.53 -9.82 5.31
CA TRP A 531 -29.30 -8.90 4.46
C TRP A 531 -28.58 -7.56 4.32
N LEU A 532 -28.51 -6.99 3.12
CA LEU A 532 -28.10 -5.59 2.93
C LEU A 532 -29.30 -4.64 2.93
N SER A 533 -29.10 -3.44 3.47
CA SER A 533 -29.98 -2.29 3.28
C SER A 533 -29.19 -1.02 2.96
N THR A 534 -29.79 -0.19 2.11
CA THR A 534 -29.27 1.10 1.61
C THR A 534 -29.82 2.27 2.42
N ALA A 535 -29.43 3.52 2.11
CA ALA A 535 -30.06 4.70 2.71
C ALA A 535 -31.59 4.77 2.43
N ALA A 536 -32.01 4.52 1.19
CA ALA A 536 -33.42 4.56 0.80
C ALA A 536 -34.28 3.54 1.55
N THR A 537 -33.79 2.30 1.74
CA THR A 537 -34.53 1.26 2.47
C THR A 537 -34.54 1.46 3.99
N ARG A 538 -33.63 2.27 4.54
CA ARG A 538 -33.67 2.72 5.95
C ARG A 538 -34.79 3.75 6.22
N SER A 539 -35.23 4.50 5.21
CA SER A 539 -36.31 5.49 5.31
C SER A 539 -37.71 4.92 5.05
N ALA A 540 -37.87 3.60 4.96
CA ALA A 540 -39.16 2.96 4.70
C ALA A 540 -40.13 3.15 5.90
N THR A 541 -41.30 3.74 5.63
CA THR A 541 -42.40 3.89 6.59
C THR A 541 -43.00 2.53 6.99
N ASP A 542 -43.06 1.59 6.05
CA ASP A 542 -43.49 0.20 6.23
C ASP A 542 -42.62 -0.55 7.26
N PRO A 543 -43.15 -0.92 8.44
CA PRO A 543 -42.37 -1.58 9.48
C PRO A 543 -41.94 -3.00 9.10
N THR A 544 -42.60 -3.66 8.14
CA THR A 544 -42.21 -5.00 7.67
C THR A 544 -40.92 -4.97 6.82
N ARG A 545 -40.57 -3.80 6.27
CA ARG A 545 -39.31 -3.58 5.53
C ARG A 545 -38.12 -3.30 6.45
N LYS A 546 -38.35 -3.05 7.74
CA LYS A 546 -37.26 -2.81 8.71
C LYS A 546 -36.42 -4.09 8.86
N PRO A 547 -35.08 -4.04 8.68
CA PRO A 547 -34.27 -5.25 8.48
C PRO A 547 -34.40 -6.35 9.54
N GLY A 548 -34.56 -6.00 10.82
CA GLY A 548 -34.77 -6.98 11.89
C GLY A 548 -36.07 -7.80 11.77
N VAL A 549 -37.12 -7.24 11.16
CA VAL A 549 -38.41 -7.93 10.99
C VAL A 549 -38.31 -8.98 9.89
N ARG A 550 -37.70 -8.64 8.75
CA ARG A 550 -37.47 -9.56 7.63
C ARG A 550 -36.66 -10.79 8.04
N GLN A 551 -35.65 -10.58 8.87
CA GLN A 551 -34.79 -11.65 9.37
C GLN A 551 -35.55 -12.65 10.26
N VAL A 552 -36.39 -12.13 11.18
CA VAL A 552 -37.29 -12.94 12.02
C VAL A 552 -38.32 -13.71 11.17
N GLN A 553 -38.89 -13.07 10.14
CA GLN A 553 -39.84 -13.70 9.22
C GLN A 553 -39.20 -14.82 8.37
N TRP A 554 -37.99 -14.60 7.84
CA TRP A 554 -37.28 -15.60 7.02
C TRP A 554 -36.82 -16.81 7.84
N LEU A 555 -36.31 -16.59 9.06
CA LEU A 555 -35.93 -17.68 9.95
C LEU A 555 -37.13 -18.57 10.33
N ARG A 556 -38.34 -17.99 10.44
CA ARG A 556 -39.60 -18.71 10.66
C ARG A 556 -40.05 -19.58 9.47
N GLN A 557 -39.38 -19.47 8.32
CA GLN A 557 -39.65 -20.25 7.11
C GLN A 557 -38.64 -21.38 6.89
N GLN A 558 -37.58 -21.45 7.72
CA GLN A 558 -36.59 -22.52 7.66
C GLN A 558 -36.95 -23.59 8.69
N ASP A 559 -36.74 -24.87 8.35
CA ASP A 559 -36.76 -25.95 9.33
C ASP A 559 -35.34 -26.20 9.85
N PHE A 560 -35.21 -26.23 11.18
CA PHE A 560 -33.97 -26.52 11.91
C PHE A 560 -34.11 -27.72 12.86
N GLY A 561 -35.27 -28.39 12.88
CA GLY A 561 -35.58 -29.46 13.84
C GLY A 561 -35.62 -29.04 15.32
N LYS A 562 -35.51 -27.74 15.62
CA LYS A 562 -35.47 -27.13 16.96
C LYS A 562 -36.27 -25.82 16.97
N ALA A 563 -36.79 -25.42 18.12
CA ALA A 563 -37.55 -24.17 18.24
C ALA A 563 -36.62 -22.93 18.17
N VAL A 564 -36.95 -21.96 17.32
CA VAL A 564 -36.11 -20.76 17.11
C VAL A 564 -36.47 -19.66 18.11
N VAL A 565 -35.49 -19.25 18.91
CA VAL A 565 -35.62 -18.14 19.86
C VAL A 565 -34.89 -16.91 19.32
N HIS A 566 -35.62 -15.84 18.99
CA HIS A 566 -35.02 -14.63 18.46
C HIS A 566 -34.41 -13.76 19.57
N MET A 567 -33.09 -13.65 19.58
CA MET A 567 -32.31 -12.88 20.56
C MET A 567 -32.05 -11.47 20.01
N LEU A 568 -32.72 -10.48 20.60
CA LEU A 568 -32.85 -9.13 20.04
C LEU A 568 -32.08 -8.09 20.87
N PRO A 569 -31.26 -7.23 20.25
CA PRO A 569 -30.40 -6.28 20.95
C PRO A 569 -31.16 -5.08 21.55
N ARG A 570 -32.43 -4.89 21.17
CA ARG A 570 -33.37 -3.87 21.66
C ARG A 570 -34.80 -4.41 21.59
N LEU A 571 -35.71 -3.84 22.37
CA LEU A 571 -37.15 -4.08 22.25
C LEU A 571 -37.66 -3.72 20.83
N PRO A 572 -38.43 -4.60 20.16
CA PRO A 572 -39.20 -4.25 18.96
C PRO A 572 -40.40 -3.33 19.29
N ALA A 573 -41.14 -2.91 18.26
CA ALA A 573 -42.38 -2.15 18.44
C ALA A 573 -43.55 -3.06 18.89
N ALA A 574 -44.59 -2.48 19.51
CA ALA A 574 -45.66 -3.25 20.16
C ALA A 574 -46.49 -4.08 19.17
N GLU A 575 -46.71 -3.53 17.97
CA GLU A 575 -47.48 -4.15 16.88
C GLU A 575 -46.76 -5.39 16.36
N LEU A 576 -45.42 -5.34 16.32
CA LEU A 576 -44.56 -6.47 15.96
C LEU A 576 -44.54 -7.54 17.05
N MET A 577 -44.50 -7.15 18.33
CA MET A 577 -44.62 -8.10 19.45
C MET A 577 -45.96 -8.85 19.41
N LEU A 578 -47.07 -8.14 19.20
CA LEU A 578 -48.40 -8.73 19.02
C LEU A 578 -48.45 -9.68 17.81
N GLN A 579 -47.95 -9.23 16.65
CA GLN A 579 -47.89 -10.05 15.44
C GLN A 579 -47.09 -11.34 15.65
N TRP A 580 -45.90 -11.25 16.26
CA TRP A 580 -45.04 -12.39 16.56
C TRP A 580 -45.65 -13.34 17.59
N GLN A 581 -46.40 -12.81 18.56
CA GLN A 581 -47.12 -13.63 19.54
C GLN A 581 -48.30 -14.40 18.92
N VAL A 582 -49.07 -13.78 18.01
CA VAL A 582 -50.09 -14.49 17.21
C VAL A 582 -49.44 -15.57 16.34
N GLN A 583 -48.26 -15.29 15.78
CA GLN A 583 -47.45 -16.25 15.01
C GLN A 583 -46.68 -17.27 15.88
N ARG A 584 -46.87 -17.27 17.20
CA ARG A 584 -46.19 -18.13 18.19
C ARG A 584 -44.65 -18.09 18.13
N GLN A 585 -44.05 -17.02 17.63
CA GLN A 585 -42.59 -16.86 17.60
C GLN A 585 -42.05 -16.53 18.98
N GLN A 586 -41.07 -17.29 19.46
CA GLN A 586 -40.35 -17.03 20.69
C GLN A 586 -39.30 -15.93 20.47
N TRP A 587 -39.26 -14.92 21.35
CA TRP A 587 -38.26 -13.87 21.32
C TRP A 587 -37.86 -13.39 22.71
N MET A 588 -36.63 -12.91 22.84
CA MET A 588 -36.09 -12.28 24.05
C MET A 588 -35.31 -11.03 23.65
N ALA A 589 -35.68 -9.88 24.22
CA ALA A 589 -35.17 -8.57 23.81
C ALA A 589 -34.61 -7.78 24.99
N ARG A 590 -33.42 -7.19 24.82
CA ARG A 590 -32.79 -6.33 25.83
C ARG A 590 -33.62 -5.07 26.06
N ALA A 591 -33.92 -4.76 27.32
CA ALA A 591 -34.75 -3.63 27.72
C ALA A 591 -33.94 -2.60 28.54
N PRO A 592 -34.01 -1.29 28.22
CA PRO A 592 -33.54 -0.23 29.09
C PRO A 592 -34.20 -0.28 30.47
N GLY A 593 -33.46 0.07 31.53
CA GLY A 593 -34.03 0.19 32.88
C GLY A 593 -35.14 1.25 33.00
N SER A 594 -35.16 2.21 32.09
CA SER A 594 -36.20 3.25 31.95
C SER A 594 -37.44 2.81 31.17
N THR A 595 -37.51 1.56 30.68
CA THR A 595 -38.72 1.04 30.01
C THR A 595 -39.90 1.08 30.98
N ALA A 596 -40.94 1.83 30.59
CA ALA A 596 -42.17 1.99 31.37
C ALA A 596 -43.06 0.75 31.27
N VAL A 597 -43.53 0.27 32.42
CA VAL A 597 -44.37 -0.92 32.56
C VAL A 597 -45.42 -0.71 33.64
N THR A 598 -46.46 -1.54 33.61
CA THR A 598 -47.36 -1.76 34.75
C THR A 598 -46.95 -3.04 35.46
N ASP A 599 -46.84 -3.01 36.79
CA ASP A 599 -46.64 -4.21 37.59
C ASP A 599 -48.02 -4.89 37.84
N PRO A 600 -48.24 -6.14 37.38
CA PRO A 600 -49.52 -6.83 37.56
C PRO A 600 -49.78 -7.25 39.02
N ARG A 601 -48.85 -7.03 39.96
CA ARG A 601 -49.02 -7.27 41.39
C ARG A 601 -49.72 -6.10 42.10
N THR A 602 -49.41 -4.86 41.70
CA THR A 602 -49.95 -3.64 42.33
C THR A 602 -50.90 -2.86 41.43
N GLY A 603 -50.83 -3.06 40.11
CA GLY A 603 -51.53 -2.25 39.10
C GLY A 603 -50.85 -0.90 38.81
N GLU A 604 -49.76 -0.57 39.49
CA GLU A 604 -49.09 0.73 39.39
C GLU A 604 -48.13 0.83 38.20
N TYR A 605 -47.86 2.07 37.78
CA TYR A 605 -46.89 2.37 36.74
C TYR A 605 -45.47 2.50 37.32
N ALA A 606 -44.54 1.74 36.78
CA ALA A 606 -43.14 1.75 37.15
C ALA A 606 -42.22 1.84 35.91
N THR A 607 -40.92 1.96 36.16
CA THR A 607 -39.88 1.59 35.17
C THR A 607 -39.25 0.28 35.60
N LEU A 608 -38.59 -0.46 34.70
CA LEU A 608 -37.92 -1.71 35.05
C LEU A 608 -36.89 -1.56 36.20
N THR A 609 -36.23 -0.41 36.35
CA THR A 609 -35.35 -0.15 37.50
C THR A 609 -36.11 0.18 38.80
N GLY A 610 -37.36 0.62 38.72
CA GLY A 610 -38.22 0.89 39.88
C GLY A 610 -39.05 -0.31 40.35
N LEU A 611 -38.99 -1.46 39.67
CA LEU A 611 -39.64 -2.69 40.13
C LEU A 611 -38.86 -3.35 41.26
N ASP A 612 -39.57 -3.83 42.28
CA ASP A 612 -38.98 -4.75 43.25
C ASP A 612 -38.83 -6.16 42.64
N PHE A 613 -37.60 -6.67 42.73
CA PHE A 613 -37.12 -7.91 42.14
C PHE A 613 -36.49 -8.78 43.22
N ASN A 614 -37.13 -9.91 43.53
CA ASN A 614 -36.53 -10.92 44.39
C ASN A 614 -35.44 -11.68 43.60
N PHE A 615 -34.17 -11.37 43.87
CA PHE A 615 -33.01 -11.99 43.24
C PHE A 615 -32.67 -13.32 43.90
N GLY A 616 -32.67 -14.39 43.11
CA GLY A 616 -32.27 -15.73 43.55
C GLY A 616 -30.76 -15.87 43.79
N GLU A 617 -30.38 -17.09 44.17
CA GLU A 617 -29.00 -17.49 44.51
C GLU A 617 -27.96 -16.98 43.50
N ALA A 618 -26.85 -16.47 44.05
CA ALA A 618 -25.79 -15.83 43.28
C ALA A 618 -24.74 -16.87 42.81
N ARG A 619 -24.52 -16.95 41.50
CA ARG A 619 -23.56 -17.89 40.88
C ARG A 619 -22.24 -17.20 40.54
N ALA A 620 -21.12 -17.89 40.74
CA ALA A 620 -19.80 -17.39 40.37
C ALA A 620 -19.64 -17.31 38.84
N VAL A 621 -19.23 -16.15 38.33
CA VAL A 621 -18.98 -15.88 36.91
C VAL A 621 -17.74 -15.00 36.73
N VAL A 622 -17.22 -14.91 35.50
CA VAL A 622 -16.12 -13.99 35.15
C VAL A 622 -16.68 -12.81 34.34
N PHE A 623 -16.67 -11.61 34.91
CA PHE A 623 -17.08 -10.39 34.22
C PHE A 623 -15.86 -9.52 33.90
N LYS A 624 -15.61 -9.28 32.60
CA LYS A 624 -14.47 -8.47 32.10
C LYS A 624 -13.11 -8.89 32.69
N GLY A 625 -12.90 -10.20 32.86
CA GLY A 625 -11.66 -10.76 33.44
C GLY A 625 -11.54 -10.67 34.97
N ARG A 626 -12.64 -10.39 35.69
CA ARG A 626 -12.69 -10.39 37.16
C ARG A 626 -13.75 -11.36 37.68
N ALA A 627 -13.52 -11.95 38.85
CA ALA A 627 -14.52 -12.77 39.54
C ALA A 627 -15.70 -11.90 40.00
N ALA A 628 -16.90 -12.32 39.66
CA ALA A 628 -18.15 -11.66 39.97
C ALA A 628 -19.23 -12.69 40.37
N LEU A 629 -20.29 -12.22 41.00
CA LEU A 629 -21.46 -13.02 41.39
C LEU A 629 -22.69 -12.56 40.60
N GLN A 630 -23.32 -13.48 39.88
CA GLN A 630 -24.53 -13.27 39.07
C GLN A 630 -25.77 -13.77 39.82
N SER A 631 -26.67 -12.86 40.16
CA SER A 631 -28.03 -13.20 40.60
C SER A 631 -29.04 -12.89 39.51
N VAL A 632 -30.14 -13.66 39.48
CA VAL A 632 -31.22 -13.52 38.50
C VAL A 632 -32.56 -13.42 39.22
N ALA A 633 -33.44 -12.54 38.75
CA ALA A 633 -34.82 -12.40 39.20
C ALA A 633 -35.78 -12.46 38.00
N GLU A 634 -37.03 -12.87 38.26
CA GLU A 634 -38.14 -12.80 37.29
C GLU A 634 -39.29 -11.97 37.87
N ALA A 635 -39.90 -11.12 37.03
CA ALA A 635 -41.19 -10.52 37.28
C ALA A 635 -42.08 -10.68 36.04
N ARG A 636 -43.41 -10.72 36.21
CA ARG A 636 -44.33 -10.44 35.10
C ARG A 636 -44.52 -8.93 34.98
N VAL A 637 -44.59 -8.42 33.76
CA VAL A 637 -44.78 -6.98 33.47
C VAL A 637 -45.66 -6.78 32.25
N THR A 638 -46.46 -5.72 32.24
CA THR A 638 -47.19 -5.28 31.04
C THR A 638 -46.51 -4.05 30.47
N LEU A 639 -46.18 -4.04 29.18
CA LEU A 639 -45.59 -2.87 28.51
C LEU A 639 -46.65 -1.77 28.33
N ARG A 640 -46.30 -0.54 28.71
CA ARG A 640 -47.21 0.61 28.56
C ARG A 640 -47.21 1.12 27.12
N THR A 641 -48.01 0.49 26.28
CA THR A 641 -48.12 0.76 24.83
C THR A 641 -49.58 0.68 24.37
N ASP A 642 -50.00 1.58 23.48
CA ASP A 642 -51.40 1.78 23.09
C ASP A 642 -52.09 0.54 22.49
N GLY A 643 -51.31 -0.40 21.95
CA GLY A 643 -51.80 -1.68 21.41
C GLY A 643 -52.13 -2.78 22.43
N GLY A 644 -51.95 -2.57 23.74
CA GLY A 644 -52.40 -3.50 24.78
C GLY A 644 -51.70 -4.88 24.78
N LEU A 645 -50.39 -4.91 24.95
CA LEU A 645 -49.62 -6.17 25.04
C LEU A 645 -50.01 -7.01 26.28
N PRO A 646 -50.11 -8.34 26.15
CA PRO A 646 -50.31 -9.23 27.31
C PRO A 646 -49.04 -9.31 28.17
N GLY A 647 -49.20 -9.72 29.43
CA GLY A 647 -48.12 -9.75 30.42
C GLY A 647 -46.90 -10.59 30.00
N LEU A 648 -45.78 -9.92 29.75
CA LEU A 648 -44.48 -10.49 29.40
C LEU A 648 -43.73 -10.94 30.66
N ARG A 649 -42.69 -11.77 30.48
CA ARG A 649 -41.70 -12.03 31.53
C ARG A 649 -40.57 -11.02 31.41
N CYS A 650 -40.23 -10.36 32.52
CA CYS A 650 -39.00 -9.59 32.66
C CYS A 650 -37.97 -10.44 33.42
N ILE A 651 -36.81 -10.62 32.80
CA ILE A 651 -35.64 -11.26 33.40
C ILE A 651 -34.66 -10.15 33.80
N ALA A 652 -34.42 -10.00 35.09
CA ALA A 652 -33.44 -9.05 35.62
C ALA A 652 -32.18 -9.81 36.04
N THR A 653 -31.04 -9.42 35.49
CA THR A 653 -29.72 -9.98 35.83
C THR A 653 -28.90 -8.92 36.56
N ARG A 654 -28.37 -9.27 37.73
CA ARG A 654 -27.50 -8.41 38.56
C ARG A 654 -26.13 -9.07 38.70
N LEU A 655 -25.09 -8.33 38.34
CA LEU A 655 -23.69 -8.71 38.54
C LEU A 655 -23.11 -7.89 39.69
N THR A 656 -22.52 -8.56 40.67
CA THR A 656 -21.84 -7.94 41.83
C THR A 656 -20.39 -8.37 41.91
N ASP A 657 -19.53 -7.56 42.52
CA ASP A 657 -18.14 -7.90 42.78
C ASP A 657 -18.05 -9.01 43.84
N ALA A 658 -17.28 -10.06 43.58
CA ALA A 658 -17.24 -11.25 44.42
C ALA A 658 -16.56 -11.07 45.79
N ARG A 659 -15.98 -9.89 46.08
CA ARG A 659 -15.38 -9.55 47.39
C ARG A 659 -16.11 -8.42 48.10
N SER A 660 -16.54 -7.40 47.37
CA SER A 660 -17.17 -6.19 47.93
C SER A 660 -18.69 -6.16 47.80
N HIS A 661 -19.31 -7.16 47.14
CA HIS A 661 -20.74 -7.25 46.83
C HIS A 661 -21.34 -6.04 46.10
N LYS A 662 -20.53 -5.06 45.68
CA LYS A 662 -20.96 -3.86 44.95
C LYS A 662 -21.48 -4.25 43.56
N VAL A 663 -22.63 -3.70 43.17
CA VAL A 663 -23.19 -3.91 41.82
C VAL A 663 -22.23 -3.37 40.75
N LEU A 664 -21.78 -4.27 39.88
CA LEU A 664 -20.92 -3.98 38.72
C LEU A 664 -21.75 -3.68 37.47
N ALA A 665 -22.91 -4.34 37.33
CA ALA A 665 -23.90 -4.10 36.29
C ALA A 665 -25.27 -4.65 36.70
N GLN A 666 -26.35 -4.07 36.20
CA GLN A 666 -27.69 -4.65 36.22
C GLN A 666 -28.31 -4.47 34.83
N SER A 667 -29.00 -5.49 34.32
CA SER A 667 -29.56 -5.50 32.97
C SER A 667 -30.86 -6.28 32.90
N TYR A 668 -31.79 -5.81 32.08
CA TYR A 668 -33.12 -6.40 31.89
C TYR A 668 -33.30 -6.93 30.48
N ALA A 669 -34.13 -7.94 30.34
CA ALA A 669 -34.75 -8.34 29.08
C ALA A 669 -36.23 -8.62 29.28
N LEU A 670 -37.02 -8.42 28.23
CA LEU A 670 -38.41 -8.86 28.16
C LEU A 670 -38.51 -10.03 27.17
N THR A 671 -39.43 -10.95 27.43
CA THR A 671 -39.67 -12.13 26.59
C THR A 671 -41.10 -12.64 26.68
N ASN A 672 -41.55 -13.27 25.60
CA ASN A 672 -42.80 -14.04 25.53
C ASN A 672 -42.61 -15.56 25.69
N ILE A 673 -41.39 -16.03 25.97
CA ILE A 673 -41.07 -17.47 26.16
C ILE A 673 -41.80 -18.00 27.41
N GLY A 674 -42.40 -19.19 27.26
CA GLY A 674 -43.18 -19.84 28.31
C GLY A 674 -42.35 -20.27 29.53
N ARG A 675 -43.05 -20.70 30.59
CA ARG A 675 -42.44 -21.11 31.87
C ARG A 675 -41.67 -22.44 31.81
N ASP A 676 -41.73 -23.13 30.67
CA ASP A 676 -40.87 -24.25 30.28
C ASP A 676 -39.38 -23.89 30.36
N ILE A 677 -38.99 -22.66 30.01
CA ILE A 677 -37.61 -22.17 30.16
C ILE A 677 -37.47 -21.33 31.44
N GLY A 678 -36.62 -21.79 32.36
CA GLY A 678 -36.37 -21.14 33.64
C GLY A 678 -35.58 -19.83 33.52
N PRO A 679 -35.73 -18.87 34.47
CA PRO A 679 -35.14 -17.54 34.36
C PRO A 679 -33.59 -17.55 34.35
N GLN A 680 -32.97 -18.51 35.04
CA GLN A 680 -31.51 -18.74 34.98
C GLN A 680 -31.04 -19.08 33.55
N GLN A 681 -31.76 -19.93 32.83
CA GLN A 681 -31.43 -20.33 31.46
C GLN A 681 -31.65 -19.17 30.48
N LEU A 682 -32.71 -18.38 30.65
CA LEU A 682 -32.94 -17.15 29.87
C LEU A 682 -31.83 -16.11 30.09
N ALA A 683 -31.40 -15.90 31.34
CA ALA A 683 -30.28 -15.01 31.65
C ALA A 683 -28.95 -15.50 31.04
N GLN A 684 -28.74 -16.82 31.00
CA GLN A 684 -27.59 -17.44 30.37
C GLN A 684 -27.61 -17.27 28.83
N TRP A 685 -28.75 -17.54 28.19
CA TRP A 685 -28.98 -17.28 26.76
C TRP A 685 -28.76 -15.80 26.40
N GLN A 686 -29.24 -14.87 27.24
CA GLN A 686 -28.98 -13.43 27.08
C GLN A 686 -27.49 -13.07 27.22
N GLY A 687 -26.78 -13.72 28.15
CA GLY A 687 -25.34 -13.57 28.33
C GLY A 687 -24.57 -13.98 27.07
N TRP A 688 -24.77 -15.21 26.60
CA TRP A 688 -24.16 -15.72 25.37
C TRP A 688 -24.48 -14.87 24.14
N ALA A 689 -25.72 -14.42 24.00
CA ALA A 689 -26.10 -13.51 22.90
C ALA A 689 -25.32 -12.18 22.93
N ALA A 690 -24.98 -11.67 24.12
CA ALA A 690 -24.14 -10.47 24.27
C ALA A 690 -22.64 -10.74 24.05
N GLU A 691 -22.15 -11.94 24.38
CA GLU A 691 -20.77 -12.39 24.14
C GLU A 691 -20.51 -12.75 22.66
N ALA A 692 -21.54 -13.18 21.94
CA ALA A 692 -21.52 -13.42 20.50
C ALA A 692 -21.78 -12.15 19.67
N GLU A 693 -22.35 -11.07 20.22
CA GLU A 693 -22.60 -9.81 19.49
C GLU A 693 -21.35 -9.22 18.78
N PRO A 694 -20.13 -9.26 19.36
CA PRO A 694 -18.91 -8.82 18.68
C PRO A 694 -18.53 -9.68 17.46
N CYS A 695 -18.98 -10.95 17.39
CA CYS A 695 -18.70 -11.86 16.29
C CYS A 695 -19.16 -11.26 14.95
N LEU A 696 -20.39 -10.73 14.88
CA LEU A 696 -20.95 -10.04 13.71
C LEU A 696 -20.05 -8.92 13.18
N ARG A 697 -19.23 -8.27 14.02
CA ARG A 697 -18.35 -7.16 13.61
C ARG A 697 -17.16 -7.64 12.79
N LEU A 698 -16.82 -8.93 12.84
CA LEU A 698 -15.79 -9.57 12.01
C LEU A 698 -16.21 -9.68 10.53
N LEU A 699 -17.51 -9.61 10.22
CA LEU A 699 -18.04 -9.63 8.84
C LEU A 699 -17.37 -8.57 7.94
N ARG A 700 -17.06 -7.39 8.50
CA ARG A 700 -16.27 -6.33 7.82
C ARG A 700 -14.89 -6.82 7.38
N GLN A 701 -14.19 -7.52 8.27
CA GLN A 701 -12.88 -8.08 7.99
C GLN A 701 -13.00 -9.20 6.95
N GLY A 702 -14.06 -10.01 7.02
CA GLY A 702 -14.32 -11.07 6.04
C GLY A 702 -14.53 -10.59 4.62
N LEU A 703 -15.37 -9.57 4.44
CA LEU A 703 -15.56 -8.94 3.13
C LEU A 703 -14.24 -8.39 2.57
N SER A 704 -13.44 -7.71 3.39
CA SER A 704 -12.14 -7.16 2.94
C SER A 704 -11.05 -8.20 2.61
N VAL A 705 -11.26 -9.50 2.89
CA VAL A 705 -10.38 -10.59 2.42
C VAL A 705 -11.00 -11.38 1.25
N LEU A 706 -12.29 -11.19 0.98
CA LEU A 706 -13.05 -11.83 -0.10
C LEU A 706 -13.28 -10.89 -1.32
N GLY A 707 -12.51 -9.80 -1.45
CA GLY A 707 -12.65 -8.85 -2.56
C GLY A 707 -13.74 -7.79 -2.36
N GLY A 708 -14.05 -7.42 -1.11
CA GLY A 708 -14.90 -6.27 -0.77
C GLY A 708 -16.42 -6.52 -0.87
N LEU A 709 -17.18 -5.43 -0.98
CA LEU A 709 -18.61 -5.47 -1.32
C LEU A 709 -18.88 -5.39 -2.84
N GLY A 710 -18.00 -4.71 -3.58
CA GLY A 710 -18.17 -4.39 -5.01
C GLY A 710 -19.11 -3.21 -5.26
N GLU A 711 -19.57 -3.09 -6.51
CA GLU A 711 -20.50 -2.06 -6.97
C GLU A 711 -21.98 -2.43 -6.72
N ALA A 712 -22.86 -1.42 -6.88
CA ALA A 712 -24.29 -1.51 -6.62
C ALA A 712 -25.05 -2.31 -7.70
N GLY A 713 -24.86 -3.63 -7.69
CA GLY A 713 -25.45 -4.57 -8.66
C GLY A 713 -24.72 -5.92 -8.73
N ASP A 714 -23.54 -6.02 -8.11
CA ASP A 714 -22.68 -7.20 -8.12
C ASP A 714 -23.43 -8.51 -7.72
N PRO A 715 -23.45 -9.53 -8.60
CA PRO A 715 -24.21 -10.77 -8.36
C PRO A 715 -23.58 -11.69 -7.31
N HIS A 716 -22.30 -11.49 -6.99
CA HIS A 716 -21.53 -12.25 -6.01
C HIS A 716 -21.41 -11.52 -4.65
N MET A 717 -21.86 -10.28 -4.52
CA MET A 717 -21.93 -9.55 -3.25
C MET A 717 -22.64 -10.36 -2.14
N MET A 718 -23.77 -11.01 -2.47
CA MET A 718 -24.49 -11.90 -1.54
C MET A 718 -23.70 -13.20 -1.27
N LYS A 719 -22.99 -13.73 -2.27
CA LYS A 719 -22.11 -14.92 -2.14
C LYS A 719 -21.01 -14.65 -1.10
N ARG A 720 -20.28 -13.54 -1.28
CA ARG A 720 -19.22 -13.06 -0.37
C ARG A 720 -19.73 -12.80 1.05
N LEU A 721 -20.90 -12.16 1.20
CA LEU A 721 -21.52 -11.91 2.51
C LEU A 721 -21.81 -13.19 3.29
N LEU A 722 -22.44 -14.17 2.64
CA LEU A 722 -22.79 -15.46 3.26
C LEU A 722 -21.54 -16.22 3.73
N ILE A 723 -20.50 -16.29 2.89
CA ILE A 723 -19.22 -16.94 3.21
C ILE A 723 -18.49 -16.18 4.34
N ALA A 724 -18.44 -14.84 4.26
CA ALA A 724 -17.84 -13.99 5.29
C ALA A 724 -18.54 -14.15 6.66
N GLY A 725 -19.86 -14.34 6.64
CA GLY A 725 -20.65 -14.63 7.82
C GLY A 725 -20.31 -15.99 8.45
N GLN A 726 -20.10 -17.03 7.65
CA GLN A 726 -19.79 -18.35 8.22
C GLN A 726 -18.35 -18.46 8.71
N VAL A 727 -17.36 -17.97 7.96
CA VAL A 727 -15.95 -17.98 8.43
C VAL A 727 -15.80 -17.15 9.71
N THR A 728 -16.65 -16.13 9.91
CA THR A 728 -16.77 -15.38 11.17
C THR A 728 -17.10 -16.27 12.38
N THR A 729 -17.92 -17.33 12.24
CA THR A 729 -18.22 -18.27 13.35
C THR A 729 -16.97 -19.08 13.73
N THR A 730 -16.29 -19.67 12.75
CA THR A 730 -15.04 -20.44 12.92
C THR A 730 -13.95 -19.60 13.57
N VAL A 731 -13.76 -18.36 13.12
CA VAL A 731 -12.77 -17.43 13.70
C VAL A 731 -13.11 -17.06 15.15
N TRP A 732 -14.39 -16.86 15.48
CA TRP A 732 -14.80 -16.61 16.87
C TRP A 732 -14.61 -17.84 17.76
N ARG A 733 -15.00 -19.04 17.31
CA ARG A 733 -14.75 -20.30 18.05
C ARG A 733 -13.25 -20.49 18.31
N LEU A 734 -12.40 -20.25 17.31
CA LEU A 734 -10.94 -20.29 17.45
C LEU A 734 -10.41 -19.19 18.40
N GLN A 735 -11.04 -18.02 18.44
CA GLN A 735 -10.68 -16.97 19.39
C GLN A 735 -10.95 -17.39 20.85
N GLN A 736 -12.02 -18.17 21.10
CA GLN A 736 -12.34 -18.68 22.45
C GLN A 736 -11.65 -20.02 22.80
N ALA A 737 -11.13 -20.76 21.81
CA ALA A 737 -10.57 -22.11 22.01
C ALA A 737 -9.42 -22.16 23.04
N GLY A 738 -9.43 -23.17 23.92
CA GLY A 738 -8.38 -23.40 24.92
C GLY A 738 -7.28 -24.37 24.45
N GLY A 739 -6.19 -24.44 25.21
CA GLY A 739 -5.10 -25.41 25.02
C GLY A 739 -4.00 -24.99 24.03
N ASP A 740 -2.90 -25.76 24.06
CA ASP A 740 -1.64 -25.40 23.39
C ASP A 740 -1.69 -25.49 21.86
N TRP A 741 -2.63 -26.28 21.31
CA TRP A 741 -2.91 -26.28 19.88
C TRP A 741 -3.51 -24.92 19.46
N ALA A 742 -4.54 -24.44 20.17
CA ALA A 742 -5.16 -23.15 19.90
C ALA A 742 -4.20 -21.99 20.20
N GLY A 743 -3.30 -22.13 21.17
CA GLY A 743 -2.17 -21.23 21.38
C GLY A 743 -1.28 -21.10 20.14
N ARG A 744 -0.71 -22.23 19.68
CA ARG A 744 0.19 -22.28 18.52
C ARG A 744 -0.49 -21.84 17.22
N THR A 745 -1.67 -22.36 16.92
CA THR A 745 -2.44 -21.98 15.73
C THR A 745 -2.72 -20.48 15.69
N ARG A 746 -3.11 -19.85 16.81
CA ARG A 746 -3.32 -18.39 16.85
C ARG A 746 -2.02 -17.59 16.69
N ALA A 747 -0.88 -18.11 17.15
CA ALA A 747 0.42 -17.48 16.91
C ALA A 747 0.80 -17.53 15.42
N LEU A 748 0.70 -18.69 14.78
CA LEU A 748 0.95 -18.89 13.35
C LEU A 748 0.07 -18.00 12.48
N LEU A 749 -1.25 -18.00 12.72
CA LEU A 749 -2.19 -17.14 11.99
C LEU A 749 -1.84 -15.65 12.16
N SER A 750 -1.32 -15.24 13.32
CA SER A 750 -0.82 -13.88 13.55
C SER A 750 0.47 -13.61 12.74
N GLN A 751 1.43 -14.53 12.73
CA GLN A 751 2.67 -14.47 11.92
C GLN A 751 2.36 -14.34 10.43
N LEU A 752 1.41 -15.14 9.89
CA LEU A 752 0.97 -15.06 8.49
C LEU A 752 0.45 -13.66 8.10
N THR A 753 -0.13 -12.89 9.03
CA THR A 753 -0.53 -11.49 8.76
C THR A 753 0.61 -10.47 8.78
N GLY A 754 1.85 -10.89 9.10
CA GLY A 754 2.98 -9.99 9.33
C GLY A 754 2.90 -9.25 10.67
N ARG A 755 2.08 -9.74 11.62
CA ARG A 755 1.86 -9.13 12.94
C ARG A 755 2.12 -10.18 14.02
N PRO A 756 3.36 -10.37 14.49
CA PRO A 756 3.67 -11.40 15.49
C PRO A 756 2.84 -11.21 16.76
N ALA A 757 2.32 -12.31 17.30
CA ALA A 757 1.58 -12.31 18.56
C ALA A 757 2.49 -11.88 19.71
N ARG A 758 2.01 -10.98 20.58
CA ARG A 758 2.76 -10.58 21.78
C ARG A 758 2.53 -11.58 22.91
N PRO A 759 3.58 -12.06 23.60
CA PRO A 759 3.41 -12.95 24.76
C PRO A 759 2.40 -12.41 25.78
N GLY A 760 1.53 -13.29 26.29
CA GLY A 760 0.50 -12.95 27.28
C GLY A 760 -0.67 -12.09 26.78
N ARG A 761 -0.72 -11.66 25.51
CA ARG A 761 -1.82 -10.87 24.97
C ARG A 761 -2.66 -11.67 23.97
N PRO A 762 -4.00 -11.77 24.13
CA PRO A 762 -4.84 -12.51 23.19
C PRO A 762 -4.81 -11.85 21.80
N VAL A 763 -4.70 -12.68 20.76
CA VAL A 763 -4.79 -12.26 19.36
C VAL A 763 -6.23 -11.83 19.06
N SER A 764 -6.42 -10.72 18.36
CA SER A 764 -7.76 -10.20 18.07
C SER A 764 -8.41 -10.95 16.90
N GLY A 765 -9.74 -11.09 16.94
CA GLY A 765 -10.51 -11.75 15.89
C GLY A 765 -10.23 -11.22 14.49
N ASN A 766 -9.99 -9.91 14.31
CA ASN A 766 -9.60 -9.35 13.01
C ASN A 766 -8.27 -9.92 12.47
N VAL A 767 -7.27 -10.11 13.34
CA VAL A 767 -5.96 -10.68 12.96
C VAL A 767 -6.11 -12.17 12.71
N LEU A 768 -6.86 -12.89 13.55
CA LEU A 768 -7.17 -14.30 13.31
C LEU A 768 -7.92 -14.53 12.00
N TYR A 769 -8.88 -13.65 11.65
CA TYR A 769 -9.60 -13.72 10.39
C TYR A 769 -8.66 -13.55 9.20
N ALA A 770 -7.85 -12.49 9.19
CA ALA A 770 -6.89 -12.24 8.12
C ALA A 770 -5.85 -13.37 8.01
N GLY A 771 -5.49 -14.00 9.14
CA GLY A 771 -4.67 -15.22 9.18
C GLY A 771 -5.38 -16.42 8.57
N VAL A 772 -6.65 -16.67 8.90
CA VAL A 772 -7.44 -17.81 8.38
C VAL A 772 -7.65 -17.69 6.87
N GLY A 773 -7.97 -16.50 6.36
CA GLY A 773 -8.04 -16.27 4.91
C GLY A 773 -6.70 -16.55 4.21
N LYS A 774 -5.57 -16.11 4.79
CA LYS A 774 -4.23 -16.46 4.29
C LYS A 774 -3.93 -17.96 4.39
N LEU A 775 -4.38 -18.64 5.43
CA LEU A 775 -4.23 -20.09 5.57
C LEU A 775 -5.04 -20.85 4.52
N PHE A 776 -6.27 -20.42 4.21
CA PHE A 776 -7.02 -21.00 3.09
C PHE A 776 -6.25 -20.82 1.76
N PHE A 777 -5.77 -19.61 1.45
CA PHE A 777 -4.93 -19.39 0.25
C PHE A 777 -3.63 -20.23 0.22
N LEU A 778 -3.03 -20.55 1.38
CA LEU A 778 -1.88 -21.46 1.45
C LEU A 778 -2.26 -22.90 1.11
N LEU A 779 -3.34 -23.39 1.70
CA LEU A 779 -3.78 -24.77 1.59
C LEU A 779 -4.31 -25.08 0.16
N GLU A 780 -5.02 -24.13 -0.46
CA GLU A 780 -5.38 -24.22 -1.89
C GLU A 780 -4.14 -24.17 -2.81
N ALA A 781 -3.08 -23.44 -2.45
CA ALA A 781 -1.84 -23.38 -3.21
C ALA A 781 -0.88 -24.57 -2.97
N LEU A 782 -1.30 -25.56 -2.16
CA LEU A 782 -0.53 -26.75 -1.80
C LEU A 782 -1.16 -28.07 -2.26
N ASP A 783 -2.37 -28.04 -2.84
CA ASP A 783 -3.22 -29.23 -3.09
C ASP A 783 -3.47 -30.10 -1.83
N THR A 784 -3.50 -29.47 -0.65
CA THR A 784 -3.75 -30.13 0.66
C THR A 784 -4.83 -29.40 1.45
#